data_AF-A0A7S0UGN0-F1
#
_entry.id   AF-A0A7S0UGN0-F1
#
_cell.length_a   1.000
_cell.length_b   1.000
_cell.length_c   1.000
_cell.angle_alpha   90.00
_cell.angle_beta   90.00
_cell.angle_gamma   90.00
#
_symmetry.space_group_name_H-M   'P 1'
#
loop_
_entity.id
_entity.type
_entity.pdbx_description
1 polymer ?
#
loop_
_entity_poly.entity_id
_entity_poly.type
_entity_poly.pdbx_seq_one_letter_code
_entity_poly.pdbx_strand_id
1 'polypeptide(L)'
;PESEVQSLADELDGVCEFGYSALKNELQIGGIYVRVFNKIGAEKGVLRDVHNPGDFAKDLINYIARCINEYDELPEGWIELNISRTDTENEVMTGSLLKTVSIADRRFIMVMTALRILVRADSAVDDVVFIPSVLLSLLELPQDSEAFEIGCDILSILTSKQGFVSAVTEEGALWRLLWILERPGGSDDSSSESKMKNDLLKKQRGWSFFESLSSSASIAPKILESSAWLELLGILVGYSEFTKVWIARTGAAKVLSRLLWDPKTGQALASLLGHFFPASLIVILKEEGPDTMLNLFDGESDTPELIWDGTMRAELRKVAGLELDSCIQLRRETGRGDESFSLKSSRVKFTKLEHELLVGGVYVASFLKEPTFNLRDPTSFLEALLLRWTHELQICTENEASGEEKFSTDIVVGGEDNLQPVTDAIIYLCKVRTNLCDKLAQWGYMSRCLAFLESTLARDLLGSPLLSIMRLLHVAANRRVNVESVIASGANDSAHGIVAFTIRAVGDTSVHPDAGFMLDMLKKIFVDALGDVQKAAELSKSSNPMRATRFVPGGNNYAMAPSPAPGEDPVSRNRVRVNMGDDPLGLGAGSFPVPTQTTNQQNGPFMNTTQTFGHTQMGASTVPGQQRNQIGYGQTSNLQSYNGVLHLPQQVSSY
;
A
#
# COMPACT_ATOMS: atom_id res chain seq x y z
N PRO A 1 -80.02 32.37 -14.46
CA PRO A 1 -78.56 32.64 -14.52
C PRO A 1 -77.79 31.49 -13.85
N GLU A 2 -77.19 30.54 -14.59
CA GLU A 2 -76.99 30.50 -16.05
C GLU A 2 -76.38 31.79 -16.63
N SER A 3 -75.16 32.14 -16.20
CA SER A 3 -74.20 32.93 -16.99
C SER A 3 -72.82 33.13 -16.33
N GLU A 4 -72.52 32.48 -15.20
CA GLU A 4 -71.13 32.27 -14.78
C GLU A 4 -70.79 30.80 -15.04
N VAL A 5 -70.18 30.55 -16.21
CA VAL A 5 -69.48 29.30 -16.47
C VAL A 5 -68.15 29.42 -15.74
N GLN A 6 -68.10 28.88 -14.52
CA GLN A 6 -66.82 28.64 -13.85
C GLN A 6 -65.96 27.80 -14.80
N SER A 7 -64.70 28.20 -15.00
CA SER A 7 -63.82 27.41 -15.84
C SER A 7 -63.51 26.09 -15.15
N LEU A 8 -63.09 25.09 -15.92
CA LEU A 8 -62.66 23.82 -15.37
C LEU A 8 -61.52 23.99 -14.33
N ALA A 9 -60.72 25.06 -14.45
CA ALA A 9 -59.71 25.42 -13.47
C ALA A 9 -60.33 25.95 -12.15
N ASP A 10 -61.36 26.81 -12.21
CA ASP A 10 -62.02 27.36 -11.02
C ASP A 10 -62.76 26.27 -10.21
N GLU A 11 -63.38 25.29 -10.89
CA GLU A 11 -63.97 24.12 -10.23
C GLU A 11 -62.90 23.19 -9.65
N LEU A 12 -61.76 23.00 -10.33
CA LEU A 12 -60.65 22.21 -9.78
C LEU A 12 -60.02 22.88 -8.56
N ASP A 13 -59.78 24.19 -8.57
CA ASP A 13 -59.10 24.90 -7.48
C ASP A 13 -59.90 24.80 -6.16
N GLY A 14 -61.23 24.88 -6.24
CA GLY A 14 -62.14 24.62 -5.12
C GLY A 14 -62.17 23.16 -4.62
N VAL A 15 -61.69 22.20 -5.42
CA VAL A 15 -61.58 20.77 -5.07
C VAL A 15 -60.15 20.40 -4.66
N CYS A 16 -59.13 21.17 -5.03
CA CYS A 16 -57.74 20.98 -4.62
C CYS A 16 -57.56 21.01 -3.08
N GLU A 17 -58.40 21.76 -2.35
CA GLU A 17 -58.38 21.75 -0.87
C GLU A 17 -59.06 20.50 -0.24
N PHE A 18 -59.68 19.61 -1.02
CA PHE A 18 -60.39 18.43 -0.51
C PHE A 18 -59.42 17.33 -0.03
N GLY A 19 -58.94 17.47 1.20
CA GLY A 19 -58.16 16.45 1.91
C GLY A 19 -58.97 15.68 2.96
N TYR A 20 -58.95 14.35 2.92
CA TYR A 20 -59.49 13.52 4.02
C TYR A 20 -58.78 13.85 5.34
N SER A 21 -59.55 14.18 6.38
CA SER A 21 -59.00 14.56 7.70
C SER A 21 -58.10 13.47 8.33
N ALA A 22 -58.39 12.20 8.03
CA ALA A 22 -57.58 11.05 8.46
C ALA A 22 -56.25 10.88 7.69
N LEU A 23 -56.10 11.53 6.53
CA LEU A 23 -54.90 11.48 5.68
C LEU A 23 -54.08 12.78 5.72
N LYS A 24 -54.63 13.88 6.27
CA LYS A 24 -54.04 15.23 6.30
C LYS A 24 -52.63 15.33 6.92
N ASN A 25 -52.24 14.34 7.74
CA ASN A 25 -50.91 14.27 8.38
C ASN A 25 -50.06 13.06 7.88
N GLU A 26 -50.54 12.31 6.88
CA GLU A 26 -49.79 11.20 6.31
C GLU A 26 -48.76 11.72 5.29
N LEU A 27 -47.56 11.14 5.32
CA LEU A 27 -46.56 11.41 4.28
C LEU A 27 -46.75 10.42 3.13
N GLN A 28 -47.05 10.96 1.94
CA GLN A 28 -47.20 10.22 0.70
C GLN A 28 -46.07 10.68 -0.26
N ILE A 29 -45.31 9.74 -0.82
CA ILE A 29 -44.20 9.98 -1.75
C ILE A 29 -44.32 8.95 -2.88
N GLY A 30 -44.19 9.36 -4.15
CA GLY A 30 -44.44 8.47 -5.30
C GLY A 30 -45.84 7.83 -5.29
N GLY A 31 -46.83 8.52 -4.72
CA GLY A 31 -48.17 7.98 -4.48
C GLY A 31 -48.29 7.00 -3.31
N ILE A 32 -47.19 6.62 -2.64
CA ILE A 32 -47.15 5.59 -1.59
C ILE A 32 -47.12 6.21 -0.19
N TYR A 33 -48.00 5.74 0.70
CA TYR A 33 -48.04 6.14 2.11
C TYR A 33 -46.87 5.53 2.89
N VAL A 34 -45.85 6.36 3.18
CA VAL A 34 -44.57 5.94 3.78
C VAL A 34 -44.76 5.21 5.11
N ARG A 35 -45.74 5.62 5.94
CA ARG A 35 -46.07 4.94 7.21
C ARG A 35 -46.59 3.51 6.99
N VAL A 36 -47.42 3.31 5.98
CA VAL A 36 -48.01 2.00 5.65
C VAL A 36 -46.92 1.10 5.08
N PHE A 37 -46.12 1.61 4.13
CA PHE A 37 -44.96 0.90 3.58
C PHE A 37 -44.00 0.43 4.69
N ASN A 38 -43.61 1.30 5.62
CA ASN A 38 -42.72 0.93 6.72
C ASN A 38 -43.31 -0.12 7.66
N LYS A 39 -44.62 -0.09 7.91
CA LYS A 39 -45.28 -1.07 8.78
C LYS A 39 -45.26 -2.46 8.15
N ILE A 40 -45.69 -2.58 6.90
CA ILE A 40 -45.81 -3.88 6.23
C ILE A 40 -44.43 -4.37 5.74
N GLY A 41 -43.52 -3.45 5.36
CA GLY A 41 -42.18 -3.77 4.86
C GLY A 41 -41.28 -4.54 5.84
N ALA A 42 -41.60 -4.50 7.15
CA ALA A 42 -40.99 -5.36 8.17
C ALA A 42 -41.36 -6.86 7.98
N GLU A 43 -42.46 -7.17 7.29
CA GLU A 43 -43.06 -8.50 7.15
C GLU A 43 -42.66 -9.23 5.84
N LYS A 44 -41.44 -8.96 5.35
CA LYS A 44 -40.69 -9.73 4.31
C LYS A 44 -41.32 -9.98 2.92
N GLY A 45 -42.56 -9.56 2.64
CA GLY A 45 -43.27 -9.89 1.37
C GLY A 45 -43.54 -8.75 0.38
N VAL A 46 -43.48 -7.50 0.83
CA VAL A 46 -44.23 -6.35 0.25
C VAL A 46 -43.71 -5.82 -1.09
N LEU A 47 -42.47 -6.14 -1.46
CA LEU A 47 -41.83 -5.65 -2.69
C LEU A 47 -42.54 -6.12 -3.98
N ARG A 48 -43.49 -7.05 -3.86
CA ARG A 48 -44.37 -7.52 -4.94
C ARG A 48 -45.57 -6.60 -5.22
N ASP A 49 -45.96 -5.80 -4.23
CA ASP A 49 -47.15 -4.95 -4.28
C ASP A 49 -46.83 -3.47 -4.58
N VAL A 50 -45.54 -3.13 -4.58
CA VAL A 50 -45.05 -1.80 -5.00
C VAL A 50 -44.89 -1.78 -6.51
N HIS A 51 -45.74 -1.02 -7.20
CA HIS A 51 -45.53 -0.71 -8.61
C HIS A 51 -44.27 0.17 -8.72
N ASN A 52 -43.25 -0.31 -9.43
CA ASN A 52 -41.96 0.35 -9.65
C ASN A 52 -41.22 0.77 -8.34
N PRO A 53 -40.63 -0.17 -7.59
CA PRO A 53 -39.88 0.16 -6.37
C PRO A 53 -38.67 1.08 -6.63
N GLY A 54 -38.14 1.10 -7.86
CA GLY A 54 -37.03 1.97 -8.25
C GLY A 54 -37.41 3.45 -8.40
N ASP A 55 -38.56 3.74 -8.99
CA ASP A 55 -39.09 5.12 -9.08
C ASP A 55 -39.41 5.65 -7.67
N PHE A 56 -40.02 4.81 -6.81
CA PHE A 56 -40.24 5.16 -5.40
C PHE A 56 -38.92 5.39 -4.64
N ALA A 57 -37.85 4.64 -4.92
CA ALA A 57 -36.53 4.91 -4.35
C ALA A 57 -35.95 6.26 -4.81
N LYS A 58 -36.08 6.60 -6.10
CA LYS A 58 -35.71 7.92 -6.66
C LYS A 58 -36.48 9.06 -5.97
N ASP A 59 -37.79 8.90 -5.79
CA ASP A 59 -38.64 9.91 -5.13
C ASP A 59 -38.29 10.10 -3.64
N LEU A 60 -37.98 9.01 -2.92
CA LEU A 60 -37.50 9.09 -1.53
C LEU A 60 -36.14 9.82 -1.46
N ILE A 61 -35.21 9.55 -2.38
CA ILE A 61 -33.91 10.24 -2.47
C ILE A 61 -34.11 11.73 -2.81
N ASN A 62 -34.99 12.06 -3.75
CA ASN A 62 -35.34 13.44 -4.10
C ASN A 62 -35.97 14.19 -2.92
N TYR A 63 -36.87 13.55 -2.15
CA TYR A 63 -37.46 14.16 -0.96
C TYR A 63 -36.44 14.36 0.18
N ILE A 64 -35.51 13.41 0.36
CA ILE A 64 -34.37 13.57 1.27
C ILE A 64 -33.51 14.77 0.85
N ALA A 65 -33.20 14.90 -0.45
CA ALA A 65 -32.43 16.03 -0.98
C ALA A 65 -33.12 17.39 -0.73
N ARG A 66 -34.44 17.48 -0.95
CA ARG A 66 -35.24 18.67 -0.62
C ARG A 66 -35.14 19.01 0.88
N CYS A 67 -35.31 18.03 1.76
CA CYS A 67 -35.26 18.26 3.22
C CYS A 67 -33.85 18.56 3.76
N ILE A 68 -32.78 18.08 3.12
CA ILE A 68 -31.40 18.42 3.50
C ILE A 68 -31.04 19.84 3.03
N ASN A 69 -31.40 20.21 1.79
CA ASN A 69 -31.13 21.57 1.27
C ASN A 69 -31.85 22.68 2.07
N GLU A 70 -32.96 22.38 2.74
CA GLU A 70 -33.71 23.32 3.60
C GLU A 70 -33.38 23.19 5.10
N TYR A 71 -32.19 22.69 5.46
CA TYR A 71 -31.74 22.61 6.85
C TYR A 71 -30.97 23.87 7.27
N ASP A 72 -31.39 24.53 8.36
CA ASP A 72 -30.82 25.82 8.79
C ASP A 72 -29.35 25.76 9.25
N GLU A 73 -28.85 24.59 9.68
CA GLU A 73 -27.47 24.41 10.19
C GLU A 73 -26.54 23.71 9.18
N LEU A 74 -26.69 24.00 7.87
CA LEU A 74 -25.82 23.43 6.84
C LEU A 74 -24.37 23.92 6.95
N PRO A 75 -23.34 23.07 6.70
CA PRO A 75 -21.94 23.47 6.86
C PRO A 75 -21.47 24.49 5.81
N GLU A 76 -20.65 25.46 6.23
CA GLU A 76 -20.11 26.54 5.38
C GLU A 76 -19.51 26.02 4.05
N GLY A 77 -19.95 26.59 2.93
CA GLY A 77 -19.61 26.08 1.60
C GLY A 77 -20.38 24.82 1.21
N TRP A 78 -21.62 24.67 1.67
CA TRP A 78 -22.56 23.64 1.18
C TRP A 78 -22.70 23.71 -0.35
N ILE A 79 -22.74 22.55 -0.99
CA ILE A 79 -22.98 22.40 -2.42
C ILE A 79 -24.35 21.76 -2.57
N GLU A 80 -25.32 22.57 -3.00
CA GLU A 80 -26.73 22.19 -3.18
C GLU A 80 -26.87 20.86 -3.94
N LEU A 81 -27.78 20.04 -3.45
CA LEU A 81 -28.08 18.75 -4.07
C LEU A 81 -28.94 18.99 -5.32
N ASN A 82 -28.32 18.82 -6.50
CA ASN A 82 -28.98 18.92 -7.80
C ASN A 82 -30.04 17.82 -7.96
N ILE A 83 -31.30 18.17 -7.72
CA ILE A 83 -32.46 17.32 -7.94
C ILE A 83 -32.81 17.30 -9.43
N SER A 84 -33.16 16.14 -9.98
CA SER A 84 -33.64 16.01 -11.35
C SER A 84 -35.03 16.68 -11.49
N ARG A 85 -35.07 17.87 -12.11
CA ARG A 85 -36.30 18.59 -12.48
C ARG A 85 -37.04 17.91 -13.65
N THR A 86 -37.47 16.66 -13.48
CA THR A 86 -38.19 15.91 -14.53
C THR A 86 -39.71 15.92 -14.40
N ASP A 87 -40.25 16.22 -13.21
CA ASP A 87 -41.65 15.91 -12.89
C ASP A 87 -42.47 17.07 -12.31
N THR A 88 -42.00 18.32 -12.46
CA THR A 88 -42.77 19.53 -12.07
C THR A 88 -44.04 19.74 -12.88
N GLU A 89 -44.25 19.01 -13.98
CA GLU A 89 -45.53 18.98 -14.71
C GLU A 89 -46.50 17.92 -14.15
N ASN A 90 -46.00 16.89 -13.46
CA ASN A 90 -46.79 15.83 -12.82
C ASN A 90 -47.18 16.19 -11.37
N GLU A 91 -46.32 16.88 -10.61
CA GLU A 91 -46.63 17.35 -9.23
C GLU A 91 -47.85 18.29 -9.17
N VAL A 92 -48.24 18.92 -10.29
CA VAL A 92 -49.42 19.81 -10.38
C VAL A 92 -50.74 19.06 -10.13
N MET A 93 -50.82 17.77 -10.47
CA MET A 93 -52.05 16.97 -10.36
C MET A 93 -52.32 16.41 -8.95
N THR A 94 -51.43 16.61 -7.98
CA THR A 94 -51.55 16.03 -6.63
C THR A 94 -51.72 17.04 -5.49
N GLY A 95 -52.10 18.29 -5.81
CA GLY A 95 -52.82 19.21 -4.89
C GLY A 95 -52.07 19.69 -3.65
N SER A 96 -50.81 19.31 -3.46
CA SER A 96 -50.01 19.72 -2.32
C SER A 96 -48.53 19.74 -2.67
N LEU A 97 -47.88 20.90 -2.59
CA LEU A 97 -46.42 20.92 -2.43
C LEU A 97 -46.12 20.12 -1.16
N LEU A 98 -45.46 18.97 -1.32
CA LEU A 98 -45.01 18.13 -0.21
C LEU A 98 -44.04 18.95 0.64
N LYS A 99 -44.59 19.58 1.69
CA LYS A 99 -43.82 20.44 2.59
C LYS A 99 -42.64 19.64 3.12
N THR A 100 -41.48 20.21 2.90
CA THR A 100 -40.20 19.86 3.52
C THR A 100 -40.32 19.87 5.03
N VAL A 101 -39.41 19.13 5.66
CA VAL A 101 -39.51 18.77 7.05
C VAL A 101 -38.12 18.74 7.66
N SER A 102 -37.98 19.35 8.83
CA SER A 102 -36.75 19.31 9.62
C SER A 102 -36.27 17.86 9.83
N ILE A 103 -34.95 17.67 9.72
CA ILE A 103 -34.24 16.38 9.85
C ILE A 103 -34.59 15.65 11.16
N ALA A 104 -34.95 16.39 12.22
CA ALA A 104 -35.34 15.83 13.52
C ALA A 104 -36.80 15.32 13.61
N ASP A 105 -37.66 15.56 12.60
CA ASP A 105 -39.04 15.06 12.60
C ASP A 105 -39.09 13.55 12.33
N ARG A 106 -39.97 12.87 13.06
CA ARG A 106 -40.34 11.46 12.84
C ARG A 106 -40.71 11.15 11.37
N ARG A 107 -41.25 12.11 10.63
CA ARG A 107 -41.54 11.99 9.18
C ARG A 107 -40.27 11.80 8.35
N PHE A 108 -39.18 12.51 8.64
CA PHE A 108 -37.89 12.32 7.96
C PHE A 108 -37.30 10.94 8.29
N ILE A 109 -37.34 10.54 9.57
CA ILE A 109 -36.94 9.18 10.03
C ILE A 109 -37.73 8.08 9.31
N MET A 110 -39.02 8.31 9.03
CA MET A 110 -39.85 7.38 8.26
C MET A 110 -39.42 7.27 6.79
N VAL A 111 -39.05 8.38 6.13
CA VAL A 111 -38.50 8.34 4.75
C VAL A 111 -37.18 7.58 4.71
N MET A 112 -36.26 7.91 5.63
CA MET A 112 -34.99 7.21 5.79
C MET A 112 -35.17 5.71 6.07
N THR A 113 -36.17 5.34 6.88
CA THR A 113 -36.52 3.93 7.13
C THR A 113 -37.06 3.24 5.88
N ALA A 114 -37.88 3.91 5.08
CA ALA A 114 -38.41 3.34 3.83
C ALA A 114 -37.29 3.09 2.82
N LEU A 115 -36.39 4.05 2.63
CA LEU A 115 -35.21 3.89 1.77
C LEU A 115 -34.32 2.74 2.26
N ARG A 116 -34.10 2.59 3.58
CA ARG A 116 -33.37 1.46 4.15
C ARG A 116 -34.05 0.10 3.90
N ILE A 117 -35.39 0.03 3.94
CA ILE A 117 -36.14 -1.20 3.64
C ILE A 117 -35.99 -1.56 2.15
N LEU A 118 -36.07 -0.58 1.25
CA LEU A 118 -35.83 -0.78 -0.19
C LEU A 118 -34.40 -1.23 -0.45
N VAL A 119 -33.39 -0.51 0.05
CA VAL A 119 -31.96 -0.81 -0.17
C VAL A 119 -31.54 -2.18 0.38
N ARG A 120 -32.24 -2.72 1.39
CA ARG A 120 -32.09 -4.11 1.89
C ARG A 120 -32.76 -5.17 1.01
N ALA A 121 -33.47 -4.80 -0.06
CA ALA A 121 -34.05 -5.73 -1.00
C ALA A 121 -33.04 -6.14 -2.08
N ASP A 122 -32.81 -7.45 -2.22
CA ASP A 122 -31.87 -7.96 -3.20
C ASP A 122 -32.23 -7.62 -4.65
N SER A 123 -33.53 -7.55 -4.99
CA SER A 123 -34.00 -7.45 -6.38
C SER A 123 -34.80 -6.20 -6.76
N ALA A 124 -34.79 -5.14 -5.93
CA ALA A 124 -35.73 -4.01 -6.10
C ALA A 124 -35.08 -2.64 -6.37
N VAL A 125 -33.75 -2.57 -6.35
CA VAL A 125 -32.98 -1.30 -6.37
C VAL A 125 -31.78 -1.37 -7.33
N ASP A 126 -31.69 -2.42 -8.15
CA ASP A 126 -30.54 -2.61 -9.06
C ASP A 126 -30.67 -1.77 -10.34
N ASP A 127 -31.91 -1.48 -10.76
CA ASP A 127 -32.25 -0.56 -11.86
C ASP A 127 -32.34 0.93 -11.42
N VAL A 128 -31.97 1.25 -10.18
CA VAL A 128 -32.14 2.61 -9.62
C VAL A 128 -30.99 3.52 -10.02
N VAL A 129 -31.34 4.68 -10.59
CA VAL A 129 -30.46 5.84 -10.69
C VAL A 129 -30.23 6.39 -9.28
N PHE A 130 -29.22 5.85 -8.60
CA PHE A 130 -28.73 6.41 -7.35
C PHE A 130 -28.21 7.82 -7.59
N ILE A 131 -28.36 8.71 -6.59
CA ILE A 131 -27.76 10.04 -6.60
C ILE A 131 -26.67 10.08 -5.52
N PRO A 132 -25.42 9.63 -5.81
CA PRO A 132 -24.28 9.66 -4.91
C PRO A 132 -24.15 10.95 -4.08
N SER A 133 -24.30 12.12 -4.68
CA SER A 133 -24.19 13.39 -3.96
C SER A 133 -25.15 13.51 -2.76
N VAL A 134 -26.40 13.05 -2.89
CA VAL A 134 -27.41 13.02 -1.81
C VAL A 134 -27.04 11.98 -0.76
N LEU A 135 -26.69 10.77 -1.22
CA LEU A 135 -26.43 9.62 -0.36
C LEU A 135 -25.17 9.81 0.49
N LEU A 136 -24.10 10.39 -0.07
CA LEU A 136 -22.89 10.75 0.67
C LEU A 136 -23.16 11.85 1.70
N SER A 137 -24.09 12.76 1.42
CA SER A 137 -24.49 13.83 2.35
C SER A 137 -25.25 13.32 3.59
N LEU A 138 -25.64 12.04 3.62
CA LEU A 138 -26.15 11.39 4.83
C LEU A 138 -25.10 11.33 5.97
N LEU A 139 -23.80 11.44 5.64
CA LEU A 139 -22.72 11.59 6.62
C LEU A 139 -22.67 12.99 7.27
N GLU A 140 -23.39 13.98 6.72
CA GLU A 140 -23.46 15.36 7.25
C GLU A 140 -24.70 15.60 8.12
N LEU A 141 -25.55 14.58 8.31
CA LEU A 141 -26.67 14.61 9.26
C LEU A 141 -26.18 14.70 10.72
N PRO A 142 -26.94 15.32 11.65
CA PRO A 142 -26.56 15.42 13.06
C PRO A 142 -26.31 14.04 13.70
N GLN A 143 -25.12 13.85 14.29
CA GLN A 143 -24.65 12.52 14.67
C GLN A 143 -25.37 11.91 15.90
N ASP A 144 -26.02 12.74 16.72
CA ASP A 144 -26.91 12.32 17.80
C ASP A 144 -28.32 11.89 17.32
N SER A 145 -28.60 11.96 16.01
CA SER A 145 -29.93 11.64 15.45
C SER A 145 -30.05 10.19 14.96
N GLU A 146 -31.27 9.63 15.07
CA GLU A 146 -31.63 8.35 14.46
C GLU A 146 -31.42 8.38 12.92
N ALA A 147 -31.53 9.56 12.30
CA ALA A 147 -31.32 9.74 10.86
C ALA A 147 -29.87 9.44 10.42
N PHE A 148 -28.87 9.85 11.21
CA PHE A 148 -27.46 9.61 10.91
C PHE A 148 -27.11 8.12 10.98
N GLU A 149 -27.58 7.41 12.01
CA GLU A 149 -27.37 5.96 12.12
C GLU A 149 -28.10 5.19 11.01
N ILE A 150 -29.34 5.57 10.64
CA ILE A 150 -30.04 4.98 9.47
C ILE A 150 -29.30 5.30 8.16
N GLY A 151 -28.73 6.51 8.02
CA GLY A 151 -27.92 6.90 6.86
C GLY A 151 -26.63 6.09 6.74
N CYS A 152 -25.94 5.86 7.86
CA CYS A 152 -24.78 4.97 7.92
C CYS A 152 -25.15 3.51 7.59
N ASP A 153 -26.31 3.04 8.07
CA ASP A 153 -26.90 1.74 7.73
C ASP A 153 -27.09 1.60 6.21
N ILE A 154 -27.73 2.60 5.57
CA ILE A 154 -27.97 2.67 4.12
C ILE A 154 -26.65 2.64 3.36
N LEU A 155 -25.71 3.54 3.68
CA LEU A 155 -24.40 3.63 3.02
C LEU A 155 -23.61 2.33 3.13
N SER A 156 -23.61 1.67 4.29
CA SER A 156 -22.96 0.38 4.47
C SER A 156 -23.52 -0.70 3.53
N ILE A 157 -24.84 -0.75 3.34
CA ILE A 157 -25.47 -1.71 2.42
C ILE A 157 -25.11 -1.35 0.97
N LEU A 158 -25.15 -0.06 0.60
CA LEU A 158 -24.89 0.40 -0.76
C LEU A 158 -23.47 0.06 -1.27
N THR A 159 -22.48 -0.10 -0.40
CA THR A 159 -21.13 -0.56 -0.85
C THR A 159 -21.12 -1.93 -1.51
N SER A 160 -22.12 -2.78 -1.30
CA SER A 160 -22.25 -4.08 -1.99
C SER A 160 -23.02 -4.00 -3.32
N LYS A 161 -23.79 -2.93 -3.55
CA LYS A 161 -24.66 -2.76 -4.72
C LYS A 161 -23.90 -2.10 -5.87
N GLN A 162 -23.58 -2.89 -6.90
CA GLN A 162 -22.76 -2.43 -8.03
C GLN A 162 -23.32 -1.19 -8.74
N GLY A 163 -24.65 -1.04 -8.89
CA GLY A 163 -25.26 0.16 -9.48
C GLY A 163 -24.90 1.46 -8.75
N PHE A 164 -24.86 1.44 -7.41
CA PHE A 164 -24.41 2.59 -6.62
C PHE A 164 -22.92 2.86 -6.81
N VAL A 165 -22.10 1.80 -6.84
CA VAL A 165 -20.65 1.94 -7.05
C VAL A 165 -20.34 2.53 -8.43
N SER A 166 -21.04 2.09 -9.49
CA SER A 166 -20.94 2.68 -10.83
C SER A 166 -21.35 4.15 -10.83
N ALA A 167 -22.50 4.49 -10.22
CA ALA A 167 -22.94 5.89 -10.11
C ALA A 167 -21.90 6.77 -9.39
N VAL A 168 -21.26 6.28 -8.32
CA VAL A 168 -20.17 7.00 -7.64
C VAL A 168 -18.97 7.26 -8.57
N THR A 169 -18.63 6.30 -9.45
CA THR A 169 -17.56 6.50 -10.45
C THR A 169 -17.97 7.38 -11.64
N GLU A 170 -19.24 7.39 -12.03
CA GLU A 170 -19.76 8.15 -13.17
C GLU A 170 -20.07 9.62 -12.82
N GLU A 171 -20.61 9.90 -11.63
CA GLU A 171 -20.75 11.27 -11.11
C GLU A 171 -19.41 11.86 -10.60
N GLY A 172 -18.34 11.04 -10.52
CA GLY A 172 -17.06 11.44 -9.94
C GLY A 172 -17.15 11.77 -8.45
N ALA A 173 -18.09 11.18 -7.70
CA ALA A 173 -18.49 11.64 -6.37
C ALA A 173 -17.43 11.42 -5.25
N LEU A 174 -16.31 10.76 -5.55
CA LEU A 174 -15.22 10.44 -4.64
C LEU A 174 -14.59 11.68 -3.96
N TRP A 175 -14.44 12.78 -4.70
CA TRP A 175 -13.91 14.02 -4.13
C TRP A 175 -14.88 14.66 -3.12
N ARG A 176 -16.21 14.52 -3.32
CA ARG A 176 -17.22 15.02 -2.37
C ARG A 176 -17.17 14.19 -1.09
N LEU A 177 -16.95 12.87 -1.17
CA LEU A 177 -16.70 12.03 0.00
C LEU A 177 -15.45 12.52 0.77
N LEU A 178 -14.31 12.68 0.12
CA LEU A 178 -13.08 13.18 0.76
C LEU A 178 -13.29 14.56 1.42
N TRP A 179 -13.94 15.49 0.72
CA TRP A 179 -14.30 16.82 1.25
C TRP A 179 -15.21 16.74 2.49
N ILE A 180 -16.20 15.84 2.49
CA ILE A 180 -17.11 15.61 3.63
C ILE A 180 -16.34 15.08 4.85
N LEU A 181 -15.32 14.24 4.65
CA LEU A 181 -14.50 13.69 5.74
C LEU A 181 -13.48 14.70 6.26
N GLU A 182 -12.81 15.45 5.40
CA GLU A 182 -11.67 16.31 5.77
C GLU A 182 -11.99 17.79 5.98
N ARG A 183 -13.27 18.17 5.91
CA ARG A 183 -13.74 19.45 6.46
C ARG A 183 -13.28 19.59 7.93
N PRO A 184 -12.60 20.68 8.32
CA PRO A 184 -12.36 20.97 9.72
C PRO A 184 -13.71 21.23 10.41
N GLY A 185 -14.00 20.50 11.48
CA GLY A 185 -15.16 20.78 12.32
C GLY A 185 -15.01 22.17 12.93
N GLY A 186 -15.89 23.11 12.56
CA GLY A 186 -15.66 24.56 12.67
C GLY A 186 -15.04 25.02 14.00
N SER A 187 -13.96 25.78 13.88
CA SER A 187 -13.09 26.25 14.97
C SER A 187 -13.79 27.20 15.94
N ASP A 188 -13.25 27.24 17.15
CA ASP A 188 -13.25 28.40 18.06
C ASP A 188 -14.60 29.06 18.38
N ASP A 189 -15.54 28.27 18.90
CA ASP A 189 -16.30 28.76 20.07
C ASP A 189 -16.75 27.62 21.02
N SER A 190 -17.03 27.96 22.28
CA SER A 190 -16.99 26.98 23.38
C SER A 190 -18.28 26.15 23.60
N SER A 191 -18.33 24.94 23.05
CA SER A 191 -19.33 23.89 23.39
C SER A 191 -18.72 22.47 23.50
N SER A 192 -17.78 22.36 24.43
CA SER A 192 -17.20 21.17 25.07
C SER A 192 -17.59 19.75 24.60
N GLU A 193 -16.59 19.00 24.14
CA GLU A 193 -16.51 17.53 24.03
C GLU A 193 -17.48 16.84 23.04
N SER A 194 -18.79 17.11 23.08
CA SER A 194 -19.77 16.46 22.20
C SER A 194 -19.50 16.72 20.71
N LYS A 195 -19.26 17.99 20.33
CA LYS A 195 -18.93 18.37 18.94
C LYS A 195 -17.71 17.62 18.40
N MET A 196 -16.68 17.43 19.24
CA MET A 196 -15.46 16.68 18.88
C MET A 196 -15.71 15.17 18.77
N LYS A 197 -16.50 14.60 19.68
CA LYS A 197 -16.92 13.19 19.64
C LYS A 197 -17.75 12.89 18.39
N ASN A 198 -18.63 13.81 18.00
CA ASN A 198 -19.50 13.67 16.84
C ASN A 198 -18.72 13.78 15.51
N ASP A 199 -17.76 14.71 15.40
CA ASP A 199 -16.81 14.77 14.29
C ASP A 199 -15.98 13.49 14.17
N LEU A 200 -15.48 12.96 15.30
CA LEU A 200 -14.75 11.69 15.31
C LEU A 200 -15.62 10.50 14.87
N LEU A 201 -16.89 10.45 15.29
CA LEU A 201 -17.85 9.42 14.87
C LEU A 201 -18.18 9.52 13.37
N LYS A 202 -18.41 10.74 12.85
CA LYS A 202 -18.58 11.00 11.41
C LYS A 202 -17.39 10.45 10.63
N LYS A 203 -16.17 10.79 11.04
CA LYS A 203 -14.92 10.32 10.41
C LYS A 203 -14.77 8.81 10.51
N GLN A 204 -15.07 8.19 11.66
CA GLN A 204 -15.04 6.74 11.84
C GLN A 204 -15.99 6.01 10.87
N ARG A 205 -17.26 6.44 10.81
CA ARG A 205 -18.27 5.86 9.92
C ARG A 205 -17.89 6.07 8.45
N GLY A 206 -17.51 7.29 8.09
CA GLY A 206 -17.22 7.69 6.71
C GLY A 206 -15.95 7.07 6.14
N TRP A 207 -14.86 7.00 6.92
CA TRP A 207 -13.65 6.28 6.50
C TRP A 207 -13.85 4.77 6.44
N SER A 208 -14.67 4.17 7.32
CA SER A 208 -15.06 2.76 7.18
C SER A 208 -15.88 2.50 5.92
N PHE A 209 -16.80 3.42 5.58
CA PHE A 209 -17.57 3.35 4.33
C PHE A 209 -16.65 3.46 3.10
N PHE A 210 -15.70 4.41 3.10
CA PHE A 210 -14.75 4.55 1.98
C PHE A 210 -13.82 3.33 1.88
N GLU A 211 -13.42 2.73 3.01
CA GLU A 211 -12.64 1.49 3.00
C GLU A 211 -13.40 0.34 2.30
N SER A 212 -14.67 0.13 2.66
CA SER A 212 -15.54 -0.84 1.99
C SER A 212 -15.76 -0.52 0.50
N LEU A 213 -16.02 0.74 0.15
CA LEU A 213 -16.18 1.20 -1.23
C LEU A 213 -14.91 0.97 -2.07
N SER A 214 -13.72 1.23 -1.51
CA SER A 214 -12.41 0.97 -2.14
C SER A 214 -12.12 -0.51 -2.38
N SER A 215 -12.94 -1.42 -1.86
CA SER A 215 -12.85 -2.86 -2.11
C SER A 215 -13.56 -3.30 -3.40
N SER A 216 -14.24 -2.40 -4.11
CA SER A 216 -14.80 -2.68 -5.44
C SER A 216 -13.83 -2.31 -6.56
N ALA A 217 -13.61 -3.23 -7.51
CA ALA A 217 -12.59 -3.11 -8.57
C ALA A 217 -12.86 -2.02 -9.64
N SER A 218 -14.01 -1.35 -9.58
CA SER A 218 -14.36 -0.17 -10.39
C SER A 218 -13.86 1.15 -9.77
N ILE A 219 -13.72 1.21 -8.44
CA ILE A 219 -13.37 2.44 -7.72
C ILE A 219 -11.87 2.74 -7.81
N ALA A 220 -11.02 1.71 -7.75
CA ALA A 220 -9.57 1.87 -7.76
C ALA A 220 -9.04 2.63 -9.02
N PRO A 221 -9.45 2.30 -10.27
CA PRO A 221 -9.05 3.09 -11.44
C PRO A 221 -9.47 4.56 -11.35
N LYS A 222 -10.70 4.83 -10.92
CA LYS A 222 -11.26 6.19 -10.83
C LYS A 222 -10.54 7.05 -9.78
N ILE A 223 -10.01 6.46 -8.72
CA ILE A 223 -9.15 7.15 -7.73
C ILE A 223 -7.81 7.60 -8.35
N LEU A 224 -7.28 6.89 -9.35
CA LEU A 224 -6.06 7.28 -10.07
C LEU A 224 -6.30 8.26 -11.23
N GLU A 225 -7.43 8.12 -11.93
CA GLU A 225 -7.81 9.05 -13.01
C GLU A 225 -8.10 10.45 -12.48
N SER A 226 -8.70 10.55 -11.29
CA SER A 226 -9.03 11.79 -10.59
C SER A 226 -7.92 12.23 -9.63
N SER A 227 -8.12 13.39 -8.98
CA SER A 227 -7.20 13.94 -7.96
C SER A 227 -7.22 13.18 -6.61
N ALA A 228 -8.12 12.20 -6.41
CA ALA A 228 -8.38 11.58 -5.12
C ALA A 228 -7.15 10.88 -4.50
N TRP A 229 -6.25 10.29 -5.31
CA TRP A 229 -5.03 9.67 -4.81
C TRP A 229 -4.06 10.67 -4.17
N LEU A 230 -4.02 11.92 -4.66
CA LEU A 230 -3.16 12.98 -4.15
C LEU A 230 -3.73 13.55 -2.84
N GLU A 231 -5.05 13.69 -2.74
CA GLU A 231 -5.73 14.03 -1.49
C GLU A 231 -5.48 12.97 -0.40
N LEU A 232 -5.64 11.68 -0.74
CA LEU A 232 -5.32 10.56 0.16
C LEU A 232 -3.87 10.62 0.66
N LEU A 233 -2.92 10.95 -0.22
CA LEU A 233 -1.52 11.18 0.16
C LEU A 233 -1.38 12.38 1.11
N GLY A 234 -2.05 13.50 0.83
CA GLY A 234 -2.05 14.69 1.68
C GLY A 234 -2.59 14.45 3.09
N ILE A 235 -3.65 13.65 3.20
CA ILE A 235 -4.27 13.24 4.47
C ILE A 235 -3.28 12.38 5.26
N LEU A 236 -2.75 11.31 4.66
CA LEU A 236 -1.73 10.43 5.25
C LEU A 236 -0.52 11.24 5.78
N VAL A 237 -0.01 12.15 4.95
CA VAL A 237 1.15 13.01 5.24
C VAL A 237 0.85 14.07 6.33
N GLY A 238 -0.42 14.40 6.57
CA GLY A 238 -0.84 15.40 7.56
C GLY A 238 -0.72 16.84 7.05
N TYR A 239 -1.25 17.10 5.84
CA TYR A 239 -1.32 18.43 5.22
C TYR A 239 -2.02 19.48 6.11
N SER A 240 -1.79 20.77 5.87
CA SER A 240 -2.30 21.84 6.74
C SER A 240 -3.81 21.99 6.72
N GLU A 241 -4.41 21.88 5.52
CA GLU A 241 -5.84 22.12 5.27
C GLU A 241 -6.74 20.90 5.55
N PHE A 242 -6.14 19.75 5.86
CA PHE A 242 -6.85 18.50 6.18
C PHE A 242 -6.80 18.19 7.67
N THR A 243 -7.66 17.28 8.13
CA THR A 243 -7.82 17.03 9.56
C THR A 243 -6.72 16.09 10.07
N LYS A 244 -5.92 16.58 11.02
CA LYS A 244 -4.73 15.88 11.54
C LYS A 244 -5.08 14.74 12.52
N VAL A 245 -6.25 14.12 12.34
CA VAL A 245 -6.79 13.05 13.20
C VAL A 245 -6.24 11.70 12.72
N TRP A 246 -5.70 10.89 13.63
CA TRP A 246 -5.12 9.59 13.29
C TRP A 246 -6.04 8.70 12.45
N ILE A 247 -7.34 8.69 12.76
CA ILE A 247 -8.33 7.86 12.04
C ILE A 247 -8.44 8.19 10.55
N ALA A 248 -8.25 9.46 10.16
CA ALA A 248 -8.24 9.89 8.77
C ALA A 248 -6.96 9.44 8.06
N ARG A 249 -5.81 9.58 8.73
CA ARG A 249 -4.50 9.12 8.23
C ARG A 249 -4.50 7.61 8.00
N THR A 250 -5.00 6.82 8.97
CA THR A 250 -5.15 5.36 8.85
C THR A 250 -6.17 5.00 7.77
N GLY A 251 -7.30 5.71 7.67
CA GLY A 251 -8.28 5.51 6.59
C GLY A 251 -7.69 5.73 5.21
N ALA A 252 -6.97 6.83 4.99
CA ALA A 252 -6.32 7.14 3.74
C ALA A 252 -5.21 6.12 3.40
N ALA A 253 -4.37 5.78 4.37
CA ALA A 253 -3.33 4.77 4.21
C ALA A 253 -3.91 3.37 3.90
N LYS A 254 -5.05 2.98 4.49
CA LYS A 254 -5.78 1.75 4.16
C LYS A 254 -6.27 1.72 2.71
N VAL A 255 -6.84 2.82 2.22
CA VAL A 255 -7.30 2.93 0.83
C VAL A 255 -6.10 2.83 -0.13
N LEU A 256 -5.03 3.58 0.11
CA LEU A 256 -3.81 3.54 -0.70
C LEU A 256 -3.13 2.16 -0.69
N SER A 257 -3.02 1.53 0.49
CA SER A 257 -2.50 0.16 0.65
C SER A 257 -3.30 -0.85 -0.19
N ARG A 258 -4.64 -0.77 -0.17
CA ARG A 258 -5.51 -1.63 -0.99
C ARG A 258 -5.31 -1.40 -2.49
N LEU A 259 -5.17 -0.15 -2.94
CA LEU A 259 -4.88 0.16 -4.34
C LEU A 259 -3.49 -0.34 -4.80
N LEU A 260 -2.50 -0.43 -3.92
CA LEU A 260 -1.19 -1.03 -4.21
C LEU A 260 -1.25 -2.55 -4.41
N TRP A 261 -2.34 -3.22 -4.00
CA TRP A 261 -2.60 -4.63 -4.25
C TRP A 261 -3.47 -4.91 -5.49
N ASP A 262 -4.20 -3.92 -6.01
CA ASP A 262 -4.97 -4.10 -7.25
C ASP A 262 -4.05 -4.25 -8.48
N PRO A 263 -4.27 -5.26 -9.35
CA PRO A 263 -3.36 -5.55 -10.46
C PRO A 263 -3.46 -4.57 -11.64
N LYS A 264 -4.49 -3.71 -11.71
CA LYS A 264 -4.61 -2.66 -12.74
C LYS A 264 -3.95 -1.35 -12.27
N THR A 265 -4.15 -0.97 -11.01
CA THR A 265 -3.75 0.34 -10.48
C THR A 265 -2.45 0.32 -9.69
N GLY A 266 -2.08 -0.80 -9.07
CA GLY A 266 -1.01 -0.85 -8.07
C GLY A 266 0.35 -0.37 -8.58
N GLN A 267 0.71 -0.71 -9.83
CA GLN A 267 1.98 -0.26 -10.43
C GLN A 267 1.97 1.25 -10.75
N ALA A 268 0.82 1.78 -11.19
CA ALA A 268 0.67 3.21 -11.47
C ALA A 268 0.68 4.02 -10.16
N LEU A 269 -0.03 3.55 -9.12
CA LEU A 269 0.00 4.17 -7.79
C LEU A 269 1.40 4.11 -7.16
N ALA A 270 2.12 2.98 -7.27
CA ALA A 270 3.49 2.87 -6.77
C ALA A 270 4.43 3.86 -7.46
N SER A 271 4.25 4.09 -8.77
CA SER A 271 4.99 5.11 -9.51
C SER A 271 4.67 6.54 -9.01
N LEU A 272 3.38 6.88 -8.87
CA LEU A 272 2.92 8.19 -8.40
C LEU A 272 3.35 8.48 -6.96
N LEU A 273 3.20 7.53 -6.04
CA LEU A 273 3.71 7.64 -4.67
C LEU A 273 5.24 7.74 -4.65
N GLY A 274 5.93 7.12 -5.61
CA GLY A 274 7.38 7.26 -5.83
C GLY A 274 7.84 8.63 -6.32
N HIS A 275 6.94 9.60 -6.54
CA HIS A 275 7.32 11.01 -6.65
C HIS A 275 7.51 11.68 -5.27
N PHE A 276 6.98 11.10 -4.19
CA PHE A 276 6.99 11.68 -2.85
C PHE A 276 7.69 10.83 -1.81
N PHE A 277 7.44 9.53 -1.77
CA PHE A 277 8.02 8.61 -0.78
C PHE A 277 9.27 7.87 -1.31
N PRO A 278 10.27 7.61 -0.46
CA PRO A 278 11.23 6.54 -0.67
C PRO A 278 10.51 5.20 -0.93
N ALA A 279 11.03 4.40 -1.87
CA ALA A 279 10.39 3.16 -2.30
C ALA A 279 10.10 2.19 -1.14
N SER A 280 10.98 2.14 -0.13
CA SER A 280 10.82 1.30 1.06
C SER A 280 9.57 1.64 1.88
N LEU A 281 9.13 2.91 1.97
CA LEU A 281 7.85 3.27 2.61
C LEU A 281 6.64 2.78 1.81
N ILE A 282 6.73 2.71 0.48
CA ILE A 282 5.66 2.21 -0.40
C ILE A 282 5.52 0.69 -0.23
N VAL A 283 6.64 -0.04 -0.13
CA VAL A 283 6.64 -1.47 0.17
C VAL A 283 6.07 -1.74 1.58
N ILE A 284 6.43 -0.94 2.59
CA ILE A 284 5.89 -1.06 3.96
C ILE A 284 4.38 -0.79 3.97
N LEU A 285 3.89 0.24 3.24
CA LEU A 285 2.45 0.51 3.09
C LEU A 285 1.69 -0.68 2.49
N LYS A 286 2.32 -1.43 1.58
CA LYS A 286 1.74 -2.60 0.91
C LYS A 286 1.79 -3.86 1.77
N GLU A 287 2.95 -4.19 2.33
CA GLU A 287 3.24 -5.51 2.91
C GLU A 287 3.11 -5.57 4.44
N GLU A 288 3.56 -4.53 5.14
CA GLU A 288 3.53 -4.44 6.61
C GLU A 288 2.32 -3.65 7.14
N GLY A 289 1.71 -2.86 6.25
CA GLY A 289 0.38 -2.28 6.42
C GLY A 289 0.33 -0.81 6.89
N PRO A 290 -0.89 -0.22 6.88
CA PRO A 290 -1.12 1.20 7.11
C PRO A 290 -0.56 1.75 8.43
N ASP A 291 -0.86 1.10 9.56
CA ASP A 291 -0.44 1.59 10.88
C ASP A 291 1.08 1.47 11.07
N THR A 292 1.71 0.42 10.56
CA THR A 292 3.18 0.26 10.56
C THR A 292 3.85 1.37 9.76
N MET A 293 3.33 1.64 8.56
CA MET A 293 3.83 2.71 7.68
C MET A 293 3.66 4.09 8.31
N LEU A 294 2.51 4.40 8.93
CA LEU A 294 2.28 5.69 9.58
C LEU A 294 3.19 5.94 10.79
N ASN A 295 3.38 4.93 11.64
CA ASN A 295 4.29 5.03 12.79
C ASN A 295 5.74 5.25 12.34
N LEU A 296 6.19 4.55 11.30
CA LEU A 296 7.52 4.74 10.73
C LEU A 296 7.66 6.08 9.99
N PHE A 297 6.59 6.54 9.33
CA PHE A 297 6.58 7.83 8.63
C PHE A 297 6.70 9.02 9.59
N ASP A 298 6.09 8.97 10.78
CA ASP A 298 6.25 10.03 11.79
C ASP A 298 7.53 9.87 12.64
N GLY A 299 7.99 8.63 12.84
CA GLY A 299 9.22 8.28 13.55
C GLY A 299 10.51 8.54 12.76
N GLU A 300 11.66 8.10 13.27
CA GLU A 300 12.96 8.27 12.61
C GLU A 300 13.63 6.92 12.32
N SER A 301 14.37 6.85 11.22
CA SER A 301 15.05 5.63 10.76
C SER A 301 16.39 5.97 10.13
N ASP A 302 17.44 5.25 10.53
CA ASP A 302 18.72 5.18 9.82
C ASP A 302 19.06 3.70 9.67
N THR A 303 18.54 3.10 8.61
CA THR A 303 18.67 1.68 8.29
C THR A 303 19.13 1.51 6.85
N PRO A 304 19.75 0.37 6.48
CA PRO A 304 20.16 0.12 5.09
C PRO A 304 19.04 0.26 4.06
N GLU A 305 17.78 0.04 4.40
CA GLU A 305 16.64 0.17 3.45
C GLU A 305 15.88 1.50 3.56
N LEU A 306 16.07 2.26 4.65
CA LEU A 306 15.39 3.54 4.87
C LEU A 306 16.22 4.46 5.75
N ILE A 307 16.64 5.57 5.17
CA ILE A 307 17.07 6.79 5.88
C ILE A 307 15.85 7.72 5.87
N TRP A 308 15.39 8.15 7.05
CA TRP A 308 14.19 8.98 7.21
C TRP A 308 14.20 9.80 8.50
N ASP A 309 14.03 11.12 8.40
CA ASP A 309 14.03 12.02 9.56
C ASP A 309 13.10 13.24 9.41
N GLY A 310 13.14 14.13 10.40
CA GLY A 310 12.34 15.34 10.46
C GLY A 310 12.56 16.35 9.32
N THR A 311 13.73 16.39 8.68
CA THR A 311 13.99 17.30 7.56
C THR A 311 13.39 16.74 6.27
N MET A 312 13.59 15.44 6.01
CA MET A 312 13.00 14.74 4.87
C MET A 312 11.46 14.77 4.93
N ARG A 313 10.87 14.61 6.13
CA ARG A 313 9.44 14.83 6.37
C ARG A 313 8.97 16.23 5.97
N ALA A 314 9.76 17.27 6.25
CA ALA A 314 9.41 18.65 5.93
C ALA A 314 9.57 18.97 4.44
N GLU A 315 10.61 18.44 3.79
CA GLU A 315 10.82 18.53 2.33
C GLU A 315 9.64 17.89 1.56
N LEU A 316 9.23 16.67 1.94
CA LEU A 316 8.07 15.98 1.37
C LEU A 316 6.78 16.79 1.60
N ARG A 317 6.50 17.19 2.85
CA ARG A 317 5.30 17.97 3.20
C ARG A 317 5.19 19.27 2.40
N LYS A 318 6.31 19.95 2.15
CA LYS A 318 6.36 21.18 1.33
C LYS A 318 5.98 20.92 -0.13
N VAL A 319 6.52 19.90 -0.77
CA VAL A 319 6.22 19.59 -2.19
C VAL A 319 4.81 19.04 -2.34
N ALA A 320 4.38 18.13 -1.45
CA ALA A 320 3.01 17.62 -1.43
C ALA A 320 1.98 18.75 -1.25
N GLY A 321 2.27 19.72 -0.37
CA GLY A 321 1.43 20.90 -0.17
C GLY A 321 1.24 21.74 -1.43
N LEU A 322 2.32 22.03 -2.18
CA LEU A 322 2.23 22.85 -3.41
C LEU A 322 1.40 22.19 -4.54
N GLU A 323 1.44 20.87 -4.64
CA GLU A 323 0.60 20.10 -5.57
C GLU A 323 -0.85 20.02 -5.07
N LEU A 324 -1.07 19.88 -3.75
CA LEU A 324 -2.40 19.92 -3.14
C LEU A 324 -3.08 21.28 -3.26
N ASP A 325 -2.35 22.38 -3.02
CA ASP A 325 -2.84 23.75 -3.25
C ASP A 325 -3.26 23.95 -4.71
N SER A 326 -2.41 23.51 -5.66
CA SER A 326 -2.73 23.52 -7.09
C SER A 326 -4.00 22.72 -7.42
N CYS A 327 -4.21 21.57 -6.78
CA CYS A 327 -5.35 20.70 -6.98
C CYS A 327 -6.64 21.29 -6.37
N ILE A 328 -6.56 21.82 -5.15
CA ILE A 328 -7.68 22.44 -4.43
C ILE A 328 -8.09 23.73 -5.13
N GLN A 329 -7.14 24.53 -5.64
CA GLN A 329 -7.44 25.71 -6.44
C GLN A 329 -8.18 25.34 -7.73
N LEU A 330 -7.66 24.39 -8.52
CA LEU A 330 -8.30 23.96 -9.78
C LEU A 330 -9.76 23.55 -9.55
N ARG A 331 -10.02 22.73 -8.52
CA ARG A 331 -11.36 22.29 -8.14
C ARG A 331 -12.30 23.44 -7.74
N ARG A 332 -11.78 24.50 -7.12
CA ARG A 332 -12.57 25.72 -6.80
C ARG A 332 -12.90 26.54 -8.06
N GLU A 333 -12.04 26.50 -9.07
CA GLU A 333 -12.22 27.21 -10.35
C GLU A 333 -13.20 26.48 -11.29
N THR A 334 -13.17 25.14 -11.33
CA THR A 334 -14.00 24.33 -12.24
C THR A 334 -15.29 23.78 -11.62
N GLY A 335 -15.41 23.83 -10.29
CA GLY A 335 -16.60 23.40 -9.54
C GLY A 335 -16.84 21.88 -9.57
N ARG A 336 -15.87 21.09 -10.04
CA ARG A 336 -15.90 19.63 -10.15
C ARG A 336 -14.56 19.07 -9.73
N GLY A 337 -14.54 17.91 -9.06
CA GLY A 337 -13.29 17.22 -8.67
C GLY A 337 -12.98 15.96 -9.49
N ASP A 338 -13.67 15.74 -10.61
CA ASP A 338 -13.45 14.59 -11.49
C ASP A 338 -12.35 14.83 -12.55
N GLU A 339 -11.72 15.99 -12.52
CA GLU A 339 -10.70 16.39 -13.48
C GLU A 339 -9.37 15.68 -13.19
N SER A 340 -8.72 15.23 -14.27
CA SER A 340 -7.46 14.49 -14.16
C SER A 340 -6.31 15.44 -13.84
N PHE A 341 -5.77 15.30 -12.63
CA PHE A 341 -4.71 16.16 -12.13
C PHE A 341 -3.33 15.61 -12.49
N SER A 342 -2.64 16.28 -13.42
CA SER A 342 -1.22 16.02 -13.68
C SER A 342 -0.35 16.78 -12.68
N LEU A 343 0.59 16.07 -12.04
CA LEU A 343 1.65 16.68 -11.24
C LEU A 343 2.43 17.73 -12.05
N LYS A 344 2.74 18.86 -11.41
CA LYS A 344 3.55 19.94 -11.99
C LYS A 344 5.03 19.79 -11.62
N SER A 345 5.30 19.35 -10.39
CA SER A 345 6.66 19.18 -9.85
C SER A 345 7.33 17.87 -10.30
N SER A 346 8.66 17.89 -10.40
CA SER A 346 9.48 16.68 -10.40
C SER A 346 9.35 15.93 -9.06
N ARG A 347 9.89 14.71 -8.99
CA ARG A 347 10.05 13.97 -7.73
C ARG A 347 10.69 14.83 -6.63
N VAL A 348 10.28 14.60 -5.39
CA VAL A 348 10.90 15.20 -4.19
C VAL A 348 12.40 14.88 -4.18
N LYS A 349 13.21 15.94 -4.08
CA LYS A 349 14.65 15.82 -3.86
C LYS A 349 14.91 15.98 -2.36
N PHE A 350 15.51 14.95 -1.77
CA PHE A 350 15.88 14.95 -0.35
C PHE A 350 17.33 15.36 -0.22
N THR A 351 17.61 16.51 0.38
CA THR A 351 18.98 17.06 0.46
C THR A 351 19.97 16.11 1.14
N LYS A 352 19.50 15.37 2.15
CA LYS A 352 20.27 14.36 2.88
C LYS A 352 20.70 13.16 2.02
N LEU A 353 20.01 12.87 0.91
CA LEU A 353 20.29 11.72 0.04
C LEU A 353 21.14 12.08 -1.18
N GLU A 354 21.55 13.35 -1.34
CA GLU A 354 22.32 13.80 -2.52
C GLU A 354 23.74 13.21 -2.61
N HIS A 355 24.21 12.49 -1.58
CA HIS A 355 25.53 11.84 -1.55
C HIS A 355 25.46 10.37 -1.09
N GLU A 356 24.28 9.75 -1.08
CA GLU A 356 24.07 8.38 -0.58
C GLU A 356 23.84 7.38 -1.72
N LEU A 357 24.78 6.44 -1.90
CA LEU A 357 24.73 5.44 -2.97
C LEU A 357 23.61 4.41 -2.72
N LEU A 358 22.46 4.61 -3.37
CA LEU A 358 21.31 3.71 -3.36
C LEU A 358 21.43 2.65 -4.48
N VAL A 359 21.48 1.36 -4.13
CA VAL A 359 21.49 0.24 -5.09
C VAL A 359 20.44 -0.79 -4.69
N GLY A 360 19.56 -1.18 -5.62
CA GLY A 360 18.54 -2.21 -5.37
C GLY A 360 17.54 -1.89 -4.25
N GLY A 361 17.37 -0.61 -3.89
CA GLY A 361 16.56 -0.18 -2.75
C GLY A 361 17.30 -0.13 -1.40
N VAL A 362 18.62 -0.33 -1.40
CA VAL A 362 19.46 -0.34 -0.18
C VAL A 362 20.57 0.72 -0.29
N TYR A 363 20.73 1.53 0.74
CA TYR A 363 21.82 2.51 0.88
C TYR A 363 23.12 1.78 1.24
N VAL A 364 24.05 1.75 0.29
CA VAL A 364 25.29 0.96 0.38
C VAL A 364 26.15 1.39 1.55
N ALA A 365 26.26 2.70 1.83
CA ALA A 365 27.05 3.19 2.96
C ALA A 365 26.47 2.74 4.32
N SER A 366 25.15 2.79 4.52
CA SER A 366 24.52 2.27 5.74
C SER A 366 24.53 0.74 5.82
N PHE A 367 24.43 0.00 4.71
CA PHE A 367 24.66 -1.44 4.70
C PHE A 367 26.08 -1.82 5.14
N LEU A 368 27.10 -1.06 4.72
CA LEU A 368 28.49 -1.30 5.12
C LEU A 368 28.75 -0.98 6.61
N LYS A 369 27.95 -0.11 7.24
CA LYS A 369 27.98 0.11 8.71
C LYS A 369 27.44 -1.09 9.48
N GLU A 370 26.38 -1.74 9.00
CA GLU A 370 25.78 -2.93 9.62
C GLU A 370 25.50 -4.07 8.60
N PRO A 371 26.52 -4.82 8.14
CA PRO A 371 26.33 -5.86 7.11
C PRO A 371 25.52 -7.09 7.57
N THR A 372 25.23 -7.19 8.87
CA THR A 372 24.36 -8.21 9.49
C THR A 372 22.87 -7.86 9.44
N PHE A 373 22.51 -6.65 9.03
CA PHE A 373 21.12 -6.18 8.96
C PHE A 373 20.24 -7.14 8.13
N ASN A 374 19.01 -7.40 8.61
CA ASN A 374 18.10 -8.36 7.98
C ASN A 374 17.29 -7.76 6.83
N LEU A 375 17.98 -7.43 5.72
CA LEU A 375 17.37 -7.06 4.44
C LEU A 375 16.22 -7.99 4.02
N ARG A 376 15.11 -7.41 3.53
CA ARG A 376 13.88 -8.09 3.07
C ARG A 376 14.14 -9.01 1.88
N ASP A 377 14.70 -8.49 0.79
CA ASP A 377 15.19 -9.30 -0.32
C ASP A 377 16.70 -9.08 -0.59
N PRO A 378 17.57 -9.92 0.00
CA PRO A 378 19.00 -9.87 -0.25
C PRO A 378 19.38 -10.48 -1.61
N THR A 379 18.48 -11.17 -2.32
CA THR A 379 18.73 -11.68 -3.67
C THR A 379 18.67 -10.54 -4.67
N SER A 380 17.58 -9.78 -4.70
CA SER A 380 17.44 -8.63 -5.61
C SER A 380 18.50 -7.56 -5.30
N PHE A 381 18.88 -7.36 -4.03
CA PHE A 381 20.01 -6.49 -3.69
C PHE A 381 21.34 -7.00 -4.25
N LEU A 382 21.66 -8.30 -4.13
CA LEU A 382 22.89 -8.87 -4.72
C LEU A 382 22.87 -8.77 -6.26
N GLU A 383 21.72 -9.00 -6.90
CA GLU A 383 21.58 -8.90 -8.35
C GLU A 383 21.79 -7.46 -8.83
N ALA A 384 21.19 -6.47 -8.16
CA ALA A 384 21.38 -5.05 -8.44
C ALA A 384 22.83 -4.60 -8.18
N LEU A 385 23.47 -5.06 -7.11
CA LEU A 385 24.89 -4.82 -6.83
C LEU A 385 25.78 -5.38 -7.94
N LEU A 386 25.56 -6.63 -8.38
CA LEU A 386 26.35 -7.26 -9.42
C LEU A 386 26.14 -6.61 -10.80
N LEU A 387 24.92 -6.14 -11.09
CA LEU A 387 24.63 -5.36 -12.28
C LEU A 387 25.38 -4.01 -12.26
N ARG A 388 25.33 -3.29 -11.13
CA ARG A 388 26.08 -2.02 -10.96
C ARG A 388 27.59 -2.25 -11.04
N TRP A 389 28.10 -3.28 -10.37
CA TRP A 389 29.51 -3.68 -10.41
C TRP A 389 30.00 -3.98 -11.83
N THR A 390 29.18 -4.69 -12.62
CA THR A 390 29.44 -4.96 -14.04
C THR A 390 29.57 -3.65 -14.82
N HIS A 391 28.62 -2.72 -14.62
CA HIS A 391 28.61 -1.42 -15.30
C HIS A 391 29.83 -0.53 -14.94
N GLU A 392 30.19 -0.42 -13.66
CA GLU A 392 31.38 0.34 -13.23
C GLU A 392 32.69 -0.26 -13.79
N LEU A 393 32.79 -1.59 -13.88
CA LEU A 393 33.93 -2.24 -14.54
C LEU A 393 33.93 -2.00 -16.05
N GLN A 394 32.78 -2.06 -16.72
CA GLN A 394 32.67 -1.78 -18.16
C GLN A 394 33.15 -0.36 -18.48
N ILE A 395 32.77 0.66 -17.71
CA ILE A 395 33.31 2.03 -17.88
C ILE A 395 34.84 2.04 -17.83
N CYS A 396 35.45 1.29 -16.90
CA CYS A 396 36.91 1.15 -16.81
C CYS A 396 37.53 0.42 -18.02
N THR A 397 36.85 -0.60 -18.56
CA THR A 397 37.36 -1.44 -19.66
C THR A 397 36.94 -1.01 -21.07
N GLU A 398 36.02 -0.06 -21.25
CA GLU A 398 35.38 0.21 -22.55
C GLU A 398 35.51 1.65 -23.07
N ASN A 399 35.98 2.63 -22.28
CA ASN A 399 36.24 4.00 -22.79
C ASN A 399 37.06 3.95 -24.10
N GLU A 400 36.67 4.60 -25.21
CA GLU A 400 35.55 5.54 -25.44
C GLU A 400 34.59 5.08 -26.59
N ALA A 401 33.36 5.64 -26.59
CA ALA A 401 32.43 5.84 -27.73
C ALA A 401 31.06 5.11 -27.75
N SER A 402 30.13 5.53 -26.88
CA SER A 402 28.75 5.87 -27.32
C SER A 402 27.96 6.57 -26.21
N GLY A 403 27.36 7.72 -26.52
CA GLY A 403 26.44 8.42 -25.62
C GLY A 403 24.99 8.18 -26.04
N GLU A 404 24.32 7.24 -25.39
CA GLU A 404 22.85 7.16 -25.37
C GLU A 404 22.35 6.89 -23.95
N GLU A 405 21.71 7.89 -23.33
CA GLU A 405 21.01 7.72 -22.06
C GLU A 405 19.81 6.78 -22.24
N LYS A 406 19.75 5.66 -21.51
CA LYS A 406 18.55 4.82 -21.42
C LYS A 406 18.21 4.38 -19.99
N PHE A 407 17.45 5.26 -19.34
CA PHE A 407 16.46 4.95 -18.30
C PHE A 407 16.92 4.25 -16.99
N SER A 408 17.32 5.11 -16.06
CA SER A 408 16.61 5.29 -14.79
C SER A 408 16.74 4.21 -13.72
N THR A 409 17.78 4.36 -12.89
CA THR A 409 17.62 4.31 -11.42
C THR A 409 18.40 5.43 -10.72
N ASP A 410 18.50 6.59 -11.39
CA ASP A 410 19.34 7.71 -10.95
C ASP A 410 18.71 8.54 -9.83
N ILE A 411 19.37 8.52 -8.66
CA ILE A 411 19.34 9.58 -7.65
C ILE A 411 20.79 9.80 -7.18
N VAL A 412 21.45 10.79 -7.80
CA VAL A 412 22.69 11.51 -7.40
C VAL A 412 23.95 10.62 -7.16
N VAL A 413 24.96 10.56 -8.05
CA VAL A 413 25.95 11.56 -8.53
C VAL A 413 27.04 11.90 -7.49
N GLY A 414 28.31 11.88 -7.91
CA GLY A 414 29.45 12.30 -7.07
C GLY A 414 30.82 12.34 -7.77
N GLY A 415 31.09 11.44 -8.73
CA GLY A 415 32.41 11.32 -9.36
C GLY A 415 33.46 10.58 -8.49
N GLU A 416 33.01 9.96 -7.41
CA GLU A 416 33.83 9.12 -6.52
C GLU A 416 33.92 7.66 -7.04
N ASP A 417 34.84 6.87 -6.49
CA ASP A 417 35.02 5.45 -6.84
C ASP A 417 33.85 4.61 -6.28
N ASN A 418 32.76 4.51 -7.04
CA ASN A 418 31.60 3.66 -6.75
C ASN A 418 31.93 2.16 -6.77
N LEU A 419 33.00 1.75 -7.47
CA LEU A 419 33.34 0.34 -7.63
C LEU A 419 33.74 -0.28 -6.28
N GLN A 420 34.52 0.44 -5.46
CA GLN A 420 34.95 -0.03 -4.13
C GLN A 420 33.79 -0.35 -3.16
N PRO A 421 32.85 0.57 -2.84
CA PRO A 421 31.75 0.29 -1.91
C PRO A 421 30.77 -0.76 -2.45
N VAL A 422 30.51 -0.80 -3.76
CA VAL A 422 29.70 -1.87 -4.38
C VAL A 422 30.39 -3.23 -4.24
N THR A 423 31.71 -3.29 -4.49
CA THR A 423 32.50 -4.51 -4.31
C THR A 423 32.46 -5.00 -2.87
N ASP A 424 32.65 -4.09 -1.90
CA ASP A 424 32.61 -4.42 -0.48
C ASP A 424 31.22 -4.91 -0.05
N ALA A 425 30.14 -4.30 -0.54
CA ALA A 425 28.78 -4.75 -0.25
C ALA A 425 28.52 -6.18 -0.77
N ILE A 426 28.95 -6.50 -1.99
CA ILE A 426 28.87 -7.88 -2.55
C ILE A 426 29.67 -8.85 -1.67
N ILE A 427 30.88 -8.46 -1.28
CA ILE A 427 31.79 -9.26 -0.45
C ILE A 427 31.19 -9.56 0.92
N TYR A 428 30.65 -8.55 1.62
CA TYR A 428 30.05 -8.74 2.93
C TYR A 428 28.75 -9.54 2.84
N LEU A 429 27.88 -9.23 1.87
CA LEU A 429 26.63 -9.95 1.67
C LEU A 429 26.86 -11.44 1.39
N CYS A 430 27.82 -11.79 0.53
CA CYS A 430 28.21 -13.18 0.25
C CYS A 430 28.91 -13.88 1.43
N LYS A 431 29.61 -13.15 2.31
CA LYS A 431 30.22 -13.68 3.53
C LYS A 431 29.19 -13.97 4.62
N VAL A 432 28.26 -13.05 4.85
CA VAL A 432 27.20 -13.17 5.87
C VAL A 432 26.13 -14.17 5.43
N ARG A 433 25.70 -14.13 4.17
CA ARG A 433 24.65 -14.97 3.60
C ARG A 433 25.24 -15.90 2.54
N THR A 434 25.92 -16.96 3.01
CA THR A 434 26.71 -17.88 2.18
C THR A 434 25.93 -18.53 1.04
N ASN A 435 24.62 -18.72 1.20
CA ASN A 435 23.70 -19.24 0.18
C ASN A 435 23.54 -18.31 -1.05
N LEU A 436 23.78 -17.00 -0.90
CA LEU A 436 23.78 -16.06 -2.01
C LEU A 436 25.08 -16.14 -2.82
N CYS A 437 26.18 -16.52 -2.17
CA CYS A 437 27.46 -16.75 -2.84
C CYS A 437 27.38 -17.89 -3.88
N ASP A 438 26.49 -18.89 -3.71
CA ASP A 438 26.25 -19.93 -4.72
C ASP A 438 25.59 -19.39 -6.01
N LYS A 439 24.87 -18.26 -5.93
CA LYS A 439 24.19 -17.65 -7.10
C LYS A 439 25.19 -17.02 -8.09
N LEU A 440 26.41 -16.72 -7.66
CA LEU A 440 27.45 -16.14 -8.51
C LEU A 440 27.81 -17.05 -9.70
N ALA A 441 27.91 -18.37 -9.48
CA ALA A 441 28.03 -19.36 -10.55
C ALA A 441 26.75 -19.49 -11.39
N GLN A 442 25.58 -19.57 -10.74
CA GLN A 442 24.28 -19.80 -11.39
C GLN A 442 23.91 -18.68 -12.38
N TRP A 443 24.26 -17.43 -12.03
CA TRP A 443 24.09 -16.25 -12.86
C TRP A 443 25.27 -15.98 -13.83
N GLY A 444 26.26 -16.86 -13.89
CA GLY A 444 27.39 -16.76 -14.83
C GLY A 444 28.41 -15.66 -14.50
N TYR A 445 28.41 -15.10 -13.28
CA TYR A 445 29.40 -14.07 -12.92
C TYR A 445 30.83 -14.61 -12.84
N MET A 446 31.03 -15.93 -12.68
CA MET A 446 32.36 -16.54 -12.64
C MET A 446 33.08 -16.46 -13.99
N SER A 447 32.41 -16.71 -15.12
CA SER A 447 33.01 -16.53 -16.45
C SER A 447 33.18 -15.03 -16.77
N ARG A 448 32.23 -14.19 -16.40
CA ARG A 448 32.35 -12.72 -16.52
C ARG A 448 33.56 -12.18 -15.76
N CYS A 449 33.83 -12.65 -14.54
CA CYS A 449 35.03 -12.27 -13.78
C CYS A 449 36.32 -12.59 -14.53
N LEU A 450 36.41 -13.74 -15.22
CA LEU A 450 37.59 -14.09 -16.03
C LEU A 450 37.75 -13.17 -17.24
N ALA A 451 36.66 -12.88 -17.97
CA ALA A 451 36.69 -11.99 -19.12
C ALA A 451 37.05 -10.53 -18.73
N PHE A 452 36.51 -10.03 -17.62
CA PHE A 452 36.90 -8.73 -17.06
C PHE A 452 38.35 -8.73 -16.57
N LEU A 453 38.83 -9.82 -15.96
CA LEU A 453 40.21 -9.95 -15.51
C LEU A 453 41.19 -9.91 -16.70
N GLU A 454 40.89 -10.63 -17.79
CA GLU A 454 41.68 -10.57 -19.02
C GLU A 454 41.68 -9.15 -19.61
N SER A 455 40.51 -8.52 -19.74
CA SER A 455 40.35 -7.16 -20.29
C SER A 455 41.10 -6.11 -19.47
N THR A 456 41.08 -6.25 -18.14
CA THR A 456 41.80 -5.42 -17.18
C THR A 456 43.32 -5.59 -17.32
N LEU A 457 43.80 -6.83 -17.42
CA LEU A 457 45.23 -7.16 -17.57
C LEU A 457 45.77 -6.87 -18.97
N ALA A 458 44.92 -6.83 -19.99
CA ALA A 458 45.25 -6.40 -21.35
C ALA A 458 45.44 -4.87 -21.45
N ARG A 459 44.67 -4.11 -20.65
CA ARG A 459 44.78 -2.63 -20.52
C ARG A 459 45.77 -2.16 -19.44
N ASP A 460 46.46 -3.07 -18.76
CA ASP A 460 47.39 -2.79 -17.63
C ASP A 460 46.73 -2.02 -16.46
N LEU A 461 45.43 -2.25 -16.23
CA LEU A 461 44.62 -1.58 -15.22
C LEU A 461 44.80 -2.21 -13.82
N LEU A 462 46.03 -2.20 -13.32
CA LEU A 462 46.45 -2.88 -12.07
C LEU A 462 45.88 -2.25 -10.77
N GLY A 463 44.95 -1.30 -10.85
CA GLY A 463 44.36 -0.57 -9.71
C GLY A 463 43.07 -1.19 -9.15
N SER A 464 42.11 -0.35 -8.76
CA SER A 464 40.84 -0.78 -8.17
C SER A 464 40.02 -1.76 -9.04
N PRO A 465 40.03 -1.72 -10.40
CA PRO A 465 39.35 -2.75 -11.21
C PRO A 465 39.91 -4.16 -11.00
N LEU A 466 41.24 -4.31 -11.07
CA LEU A 466 41.92 -5.61 -10.84
C LEU A 466 41.63 -6.15 -9.43
N LEU A 467 41.80 -5.29 -8.41
CA LEU A 467 41.56 -5.67 -7.02
C LEU A 467 40.10 -6.00 -6.76
N SER A 468 39.16 -5.30 -7.40
CA SER A 468 37.73 -5.58 -7.27
C SER A 468 37.39 -7.01 -7.74
N ILE A 469 37.83 -7.38 -8.95
CA ILE A 469 37.62 -8.71 -9.52
C ILE A 469 38.31 -9.80 -8.69
N MET A 470 39.56 -9.57 -8.27
CA MET A 470 40.29 -10.51 -7.41
C MET A 470 39.61 -10.73 -6.05
N ARG A 471 39.04 -9.68 -5.44
CA ARG A 471 38.35 -9.77 -4.15
C ARG A 471 37.00 -10.48 -4.27
N LEU A 472 36.26 -10.29 -5.37
CA LEU A 472 35.06 -11.07 -5.65
C LEU A 472 35.38 -12.56 -5.85
N LEU A 473 36.40 -12.89 -6.64
CA LEU A 473 36.87 -14.27 -6.85
C LEU A 473 37.33 -14.94 -5.54
N HIS A 474 38.03 -14.23 -4.65
CA HIS A 474 38.44 -14.76 -3.33
C HIS A 474 37.26 -15.10 -2.41
N VAL A 475 36.16 -14.35 -2.52
CA VAL A 475 34.91 -14.64 -1.79
C VAL A 475 34.15 -15.79 -2.45
N ALA A 476 34.04 -15.79 -3.78
CA ALA A 476 33.39 -16.85 -4.53
C ALA A 476 34.04 -18.21 -4.30
N ALA A 477 35.39 -18.27 -4.26
CA ALA A 477 36.18 -19.47 -4.05
C ALA A 477 35.99 -20.17 -2.69
N ASN A 478 35.22 -19.60 -1.75
CA ASN A 478 34.83 -20.30 -0.51
C ASN A 478 33.61 -21.22 -0.72
N ARG A 479 32.98 -21.22 -1.91
CA ARG A 479 31.90 -22.15 -2.28
C ARG A 479 32.30 -22.96 -3.52
N ARG A 480 32.28 -24.29 -3.39
CA ARG A 480 32.69 -25.24 -4.43
C ARG A 480 31.98 -25.08 -5.78
N VAL A 481 30.69 -24.71 -5.79
CA VAL A 481 29.94 -24.49 -7.05
C VAL A 481 30.58 -23.36 -7.89
N ASN A 482 31.13 -22.33 -7.24
CA ASN A 482 31.86 -21.27 -7.91
C ASN A 482 33.23 -21.74 -8.41
N VAL A 483 33.94 -22.55 -7.62
CA VAL A 483 35.24 -23.14 -8.01
C VAL A 483 35.06 -24.02 -9.26
N GLU A 484 34.08 -24.92 -9.25
CA GLU A 484 33.73 -25.78 -10.39
C GLU A 484 33.32 -24.94 -11.63
N SER A 485 32.59 -23.83 -11.44
CA SER A 485 32.23 -22.89 -12.51
C SER A 485 33.43 -22.12 -13.08
N VAL A 486 34.37 -21.66 -12.25
CA VAL A 486 35.62 -21.01 -12.70
C VAL A 486 36.48 -21.98 -13.51
N ILE A 487 36.60 -23.24 -13.08
CA ILE A 487 37.36 -24.28 -13.80
C ILE A 487 36.69 -24.61 -15.14
N ALA A 488 35.37 -24.82 -15.15
CA ALA A 488 34.64 -25.12 -16.38
C ALA A 488 34.70 -23.96 -17.39
N SER A 489 34.73 -22.72 -16.91
CA SER A 489 34.93 -21.53 -17.75
C SER A 489 36.34 -21.51 -18.35
N GLY A 490 37.37 -21.66 -17.51
CA GLY A 490 38.78 -21.64 -17.93
C GLY A 490 39.25 -22.86 -18.74
N ALA A 491 38.39 -23.86 -18.97
CA ALA A 491 38.70 -25.03 -19.80
C ALA A 491 38.32 -24.85 -21.28
N ASN A 492 37.55 -23.82 -21.63
CA ASN A 492 37.06 -23.58 -22.99
C ASN A 492 37.97 -22.65 -23.81
N ASP A 493 38.74 -21.79 -23.15
CA ASP A 493 39.65 -20.86 -23.83
C ASP A 493 41.05 -21.46 -24.06
N SER A 494 41.58 -21.20 -25.26
CA SER A 494 42.97 -21.54 -25.61
C SER A 494 44.00 -20.61 -24.95
N ALA A 495 43.54 -19.52 -24.33
CA ALA A 495 44.35 -18.58 -23.57
C ALA A 495 44.18 -18.79 -22.05
N HIS A 496 45.22 -19.32 -21.41
CA HIS A 496 45.73 -18.81 -20.13
C HIS A 496 44.71 -18.43 -19.03
N GLY A 497 43.75 -19.32 -18.73
CA GLY A 497 42.77 -19.14 -17.64
C GLY A 497 43.36 -18.93 -16.24
N ILE A 498 42.49 -18.70 -15.25
CA ILE A 498 42.72 -18.12 -13.90
C ILE A 498 44.15 -18.11 -13.32
N VAL A 499 44.88 -19.22 -13.38
CA VAL A 499 46.29 -19.34 -12.95
C VAL A 499 47.19 -18.31 -13.63
N ALA A 500 47.13 -18.22 -14.96
CA ALA A 500 48.04 -17.37 -15.73
C ALA A 500 47.62 -15.89 -15.70
N PHE A 501 46.32 -15.60 -15.65
CA PHE A 501 45.83 -14.26 -15.29
C PHE A 501 46.31 -13.83 -13.89
N THR A 502 46.29 -14.73 -12.90
CA THR A 502 46.78 -14.42 -11.55
C THR A 502 48.30 -14.17 -11.52
N ILE A 503 49.09 -14.95 -12.27
CA ILE A 503 50.54 -14.70 -12.41
C ILE A 503 50.80 -13.32 -13.05
N ARG A 504 50.10 -13.00 -14.15
CA ARG A 504 50.20 -11.69 -14.82
C ARG A 504 49.78 -10.53 -13.91
N ALA A 505 48.78 -10.73 -13.06
CA ALA A 505 48.32 -9.75 -12.06
C ALA A 505 49.31 -9.52 -10.91
N VAL A 506 50.08 -10.55 -10.54
CA VAL A 506 51.14 -10.45 -9.52
C VAL A 506 52.37 -9.70 -10.06
N GLY A 507 52.71 -9.87 -11.34
CA GLY A 507 53.78 -9.17 -12.04
C GLY A 507 55.17 -9.82 -11.91
N ASP A 508 55.86 -9.99 -13.04
CA ASP A 508 57.15 -10.71 -13.10
C ASP A 508 58.37 -9.88 -12.65
N THR A 509 58.26 -8.54 -12.66
CA THR A 509 59.39 -7.60 -12.43
C THR A 509 59.20 -6.73 -11.19
N SER A 510 57.97 -6.34 -10.88
CA SER A 510 57.59 -5.62 -9.65
C SER A 510 56.33 -6.25 -9.08
N VAL A 511 56.48 -6.94 -7.95
CA VAL A 511 55.39 -7.68 -7.30
C VAL A 511 54.31 -6.72 -6.80
N HIS A 512 53.06 -6.92 -7.21
CA HIS A 512 51.92 -6.13 -6.76
C HIS A 512 51.77 -6.19 -5.21
N PRO A 513 51.46 -5.09 -4.51
CA PRO A 513 51.33 -5.09 -3.03
C PRO A 513 50.43 -6.21 -2.49
N ASP A 514 49.24 -6.38 -3.08
CA ASP A 514 48.27 -7.43 -2.71
C ASP A 514 48.54 -8.81 -3.33
N ALA A 515 49.73 -9.08 -3.89
CA ALA A 515 50.06 -10.37 -4.51
C ALA A 515 49.81 -11.56 -3.55
N GLY A 516 50.05 -11.39 -2.24
CA GLY A 516 49.74 -12.41 -1.24
C GLY A 516 48.26 -12.77 -1.15
N PHE A 517 47.36 -11.81 -1.38
CA PHE A 517 45.91 -12.03 -1.42
C PHE A 517 45.48 -12.73 -2.72
N MET A 518 46.05 -12.32 -3.86
CA MET A 518 45.84 -12.98 -5.16
C MET A 518 46.29 -14.45 -5.13
N LEU A 519 47.42 -14.74 -4.48
CA LEU A 519 47.93 -16.10 -4.30
C LEU A 519 47.11 -16.93 -3.29
N ASP A 520 46.52 -16.32 -2.26
CA ASP A 520 45.57 -17.03 -1.37
C ASP A 520 44.26 -17.38 -2.09
N MET A 521 43.75 -16.48 -2.96
CA MET A 521 42.61 -16.77 -3.84
C MET A 521 42.91 -17.99 -4.72
N LEU A 522 44.06 -17.99 -5.40
CA LEU A 522 44.49 -19.08 -6.27
C LEU A 522 44.66 -20.40 -5.49
N LYS A 523 45.26 -20.33 -4.30
CA LYS A 523 45.43 -21.48 -3.39
C LYS A 523 44.09 -22.07 -2.96
N LYS A 524 43.08 -21.26 -2.61
CA LYS A 524 41.73 -21.74 -2.27
C LYS A 524 41.11 -22.51 -3.42
N ILE A 525 41.14 -21.93 -4.63
CA ILE A 525 40.64 -22.59 -5.85
C ILE A 525 41.32 -23.94 -6.03
N PHE A 526 42.66 -24.02 -5.96
CA PHE A 526 43.37 -25.29 -6.11
C PHE A 526 43.06 -26.33 -5.02
N VAL A 527 42.91 -25.92 -3.76
CA VAL A 527 42.63 -26.84 -2.65
C VAL A 527 41.24 -27.47 -2.76
N ASP A 528 40.22 -26.72 -3.21
CA ASP A 528 38.89 -27.27 -3.44
C ASP A 528 38.82 -28.07 -4.76
N ALA A 529 39.44 -27.56 -5.83
CA ALA A 529 39.49 -28.20 -7.15
C ALA A 529 40.19 -29.57 -7.18
N LEU A 530 41.32 -29.68 -6.48
CA LEU A 530 42.08 -30.94 -6.36
C LEU A 530 41.53 -31.83 -5.24
N GLY A 531 40.62 -31.31 -4.41
CA GLY A 531 40.13 -31.94 -3.20
C GLY A 531 41.24 -32.19 -2.17
N ASP A 532 41.00 -33.16 -1.28
CA ASP A 532 41.98 -33.59 -0.28
C ASP A 532 43.12 -34.39 -0.95
N VAL A 533 44.12 -33.65 -1.44
CA VAL A 533 45.31 -34.20 -2.14
C VAL A 533 46.09 -35.18 -1.25
N GLN A 534 46.07 -35.00 0.07
CA GLN A 534 46.73 -35.91 1.00
C GLN A 534 46.00 -37.26 1.02
N LYS A 535 44.68 -37.24 1.17
CA LYS A 535 43.81 -38.43 1.12
C LYS A 535 43.84 -39.12 -0.25
N ALA A 536 43.92 -38.36 -1.34
CA ALA A 536 44.12 -38.91 -2.69
C ALA A 536 45.51 -39.57 -2.84
N ALA A 537 46.55 -38.98 -2.27
CA ALA A 537 47.90 -39.55 -2.25
C ALA A 537 48.06 -40.73 -1.28
N GLU A 538 47.22 -40.85 -0.26
CA GLU A 538 47.12 -42.04 0.61
C GLU A 538 46.37 -43.18 -0.10
N LEU A 539 45.27 -42.87 -0.79
CA LEU A 539 44.56 -43.83 -1.63
C LEU A 539 45.47 -44.39 -2.74
N SER A 540 46.27 -43.56 -3.42
CA SER A 540 47.21 -44.04 -4.45
C SER A 540 48.41 -44.81 -3.89
N LYS A 541 48.80 -44.58 -2.62
CA LYS A 541 49.75 -45.44 -1.90
C LYS A 541 49.14 -46.78 -1.46
N SER A 542 47.82 -46.85 -1.30
CA SER A 542 47.10 -48.09 -0.95
C SER A 542 46.86 -49.02 -2.15
N SER A 543 46.86 -48.48 -3.38
CA SER A 543 46.68 -49.27 -4.61
C SER A 543 47.95 -50.03 -5.01
N ASN A 544 47.99 -51.32 -4.66
CA ASN A 544 49.08 -52.24 -4.97
C ASN A 544 49.24 -52.46 -6.51
N PRO A 545 50.44 -52.40 -7.11
CA PRO A 545 50.63 -52.33 -8.57
C PRO A 545 50.52 -53.69 -9.29
N MET A 546 49.38 -54.38 -9.18
CA MET A 546 49.09 -55.61 -9.92
C MET A 546 47.63 -55.74 -10.40
N ARG A 547 47.21 -54.85 -11.32
CA ARG A 547 46.19 -55.22 -12.32
C ARG A 547 46.25 -54.39 -13.61
N ALA A 548 47.24 -54.69 -14.46
CA ALA A 548 47.27 -54.18 -15.83
C ALA A 548 46.22 -54.92 -16.69
N THR A 549 45.08 -54.28 -16.94
CA THR A 549 44.10 -54.70 -17.97
C THR A 549 44.08 -53.68 -19.10
N ARG A 550 43.99 -54.16 -20.35
CA ARG A 550 44.33 -53.38 -21.56
C ARG A 550 43.41 -52.19 -21.79
N PHE A 551 44.02 -51.10 -22.25
CA PHE A 551 43.35 -50.01 -22.95
C PHE A 551 42.76 -50.53 -24.28
N VAL A 552 41.53 -50.13 -24.61
CA VAL A 552 40.94 -50.25 -25.94
C VAL A 552 40.26 -48.92 -26.24
N PRO A 553 40.58 -48.22 -27.36
CA PRO A 553 40.01 -46.91 -27.66
C PRO A 553 38.59 -47.03 -28.22
N GLY A 554 37.66 -46.18 -27.78
CA GLY A 554 36.31 -46.19 -28.32
C GLY A 554 35.39 -45.08 -27.83
N GLY A 555 35.19 -44.06 -28.68
CA GLY A 555 33.90 -43.39 -28.90
C GLY A 555 33.34 -42.46 -27.81
N ASN A 556 33.06 -41.21 -28.21
CA ASN A 556 32.04 -40.41 -27.55
C ASN A 556 30.69 -41.17 -27.56
N ASN A 557 29.92 -41.06 -26.48
CA ASN A 557 28.46 -41.09 -26.56
C ASN A 557 27.86 -40.28 -25.42
N TYR A 558 27.22 -39.15 -25.76
CA TYR A 558 26.33 -38.44 -24.85
C TYR A 558 25.05 -39.28 -24.68
N ALA A 559 24.73 -39.65 -23.44
CA ALA A 559 23.45 -40.26 -23.11
C ALA A 559 22.58 -39.22 -22.40
N MET A 560 21.68 -38.57 -23.16
CA MET A 560 20.67 -37.67 -22.61
C MET A 560 19.72 -38.46 -21.69
N ALA A 561 19.51 -37.99 -20.47
CA ALA A 561 18.51 -38.57 -19.57
C ALA A 561 17.10 -38.07 -19.94
N PRO A 562 16.11 -38.95 -20.17
CA PRO A 562 14.71 -38.54 -20.27
C PRO A 562 14.16 -38.17 -18.89
N SER A 563 13.37 -37.10 -18.81
CA SER A 563 12.72 -36.64 -17.58
C SER A 563 11.67 -37.65 -17.07
N PRO A 564 11.49 -37.79 -15.73
CA PRO A 564 10.39 -38.55 -15.17
C PRO A 564 9.04 -37.82 -15.33
N ALA A 565 7.97 -38.60 -15.49
CA ALA A 565 6.57 -38.16 -15.44
C ALA A 565 5.93 -38.62 -14.11
N PRO A 566 4.80 -38.03 -13.67
CA PRO A 566 4.55 -37.80 -12.25
C PRO A 566 3.88 -38.98 -11.51
N GLY A 567 4.19 -39.16 -10.22
CA GLY A 567 3.40 -40.06 -9.37
C GLY A 567 4.00 -40.64 -8.08
N GLU A 568 5.19 -40.26 -7.61
CA GLU A 568 5.74 -40.75 -6.32
C GLU A 568 6.38 -39.62 -5.48
N ASP A 569 5.98 -39.53 -4.21
CA ASP A 569 6.54 -38.57 -3.23
C ASP A 569 7.86 -39.09 -2.60
N PRO A 570 8.91 -38.25 -2.48
CA PRO A 570 10.21 -38.68 -1.98
C PRO A 570 10.28 -38.69 -0.44
N VAL A 571 9.96 -39.83 0.20
CA VAL A 571 10.12 -39.99 1.66
C VAL A 571 11.56 -40.38 2.06
N SER A 572 12.06 -39.65 3.04
CA SER A 572 13.40 -39.71 3.65
C SER A 572 14.02 -41.10 3.86
N ARG A 573 15.31 -41.26 3.52
CA ARG A 573 16.16 -42.37 4.01
C ARG A 573 17.10 -41.90 5.13
N ASN A 574 16.71 -42.11 6.38
CA ASN A 574 17.68 -42.12 7.48
C ASN A 574 17.22 -42.90 8.73
N ARG A 575 17.41 -44.24 8.76
CA ARG A 575 17.84 -44.97 9.97
C ARG A 575 18.19 -46.45 9.71
N VAL A 576 18.86 -47.04 10.70
CA VAL A 576 19.46 -48.39 10.69
C VAL A 576 18.47 -49.44 11.21
N ARG A 577 18.57 -50.68 10.72
CA ARG A 577 17.82 -51.86 11.21
C ARG A 577 18.13 -52.22 12.65
N VAL A 578 17.12 -52.69 13.38
CA VAL A 578 17.22 -53.86 14.27
C VAL A 578 15.99 -54.75 14.05
N ASN A 579 16.19 -56.08 14.05
CA ASN A 579 15.15 -57.13 13.98
C ASN A 579 14.42 -57.29 15.33
N MET A 580 13.29 -58.00 15.52
CA MET A 580 12.33 -58.72 14.67
C MET A 580 11.02 -58.88 15.49
N GLY A 581 9.87 -59.20 14.88
CA GLY A 581 8.68 -59.63 15.63
C GLY A 581 7.35 -59.51 14.89
N ASP A 582 6.97 -60.60 14.22
CA ASP A 582 5.61 -61.13 14.02
C ASP A 582 4.45 -60.20 13.56
N ASP A 583 4.22 -60.26 12.24
CA ASP A 583 2.90 -60.20 11.56
C ASP A 583 2.00 -61.39 12.05
N PRO A 584 0.68 -61.50 11.74
CA PRO A 584 -0.07 -60.82 10.66
C PRO A 584 -1.54 -60.40 10.99
N LEU A 585 -2.25 -59.96 9.93
CA LEU A 585 -3.72 -59.81 9.76
C LEU A 585 -4.36 -58.54 10.38
N GLY A 586 -5.19 -57.76 9.66
CA GLY A 586 -5.49 -57.77 8.22
C GLY A 586 -6.88 -57.19 7.86
N LEU A 587 -6.94 -56.48 6.72
CA LEU A 587 -8.16 -56.06 5.98
C LEU A 587 -9.11 -55.02 6.64
N GLY A 588 -9.73 -54.16 5.80
CA GLY A 588 -10.95 -53.41 6.15
C GLY A 588 -11.01 -51.95 5.68
N ALA A 589 -11.59 -51.71 4.51
CA ALA A 589 -11.94 -50.36 4.04
C ALA A 589 -13.38 -49.96 4.46
N GLY A 590 -13.70 -48.66 4.51
CA GLY A 590 -15.07 -48.18 4.68
C GLY A 590 -15.16 -46.66 4.98
N SER A 591 -16.17 -45.97 4.45
CA SER A 591 -16.31 -44.52 4.52
C SER A 591 -17.74 -44.04 4.80
N PHE A 592 -17.94 -43.28 5.89
CA PHE A 592 -19.16 -42.52 6.28
C PHE A 592 -20.44 -43.36 6.51
N PRO A 593 -21.56 -42.80 7.06
CA PRO A 593 -21.78 -41.51 7.76
C PRO A 593 -22.34 -41.67 9.20
N VAL A 594 -22.89 -40.59 9.79
CA VAL A 594 -23.45 -40.47 11.16
C VAL A 594 -24.96 -40.79 11.22
N PRO A 595 -25.46 -41.40 12.32
CA PRO A 595 -26.72 -40.90 12.92
C PRO A 595 -26.81 -40.92 14.49
N THR A 596 -27.13 -39.74 15.05
CA THR A 596 -27.96 -39.42 16.25
C THR A 596 -28.26 -40.39 17.42
N GLN A 597 -27.88 -39.91 18.63
CA GLN A 597 -28.69 -39.73 19.87
C GLN A 597 -29.05 -40.88 20.86
N THR A 598 -29.27 -40.44 22.13
CA THR A 598 -29.75 -41.12 23.38
C THR A 598 -28.83 -42.20 24.00
N THR A 599 -28.79 -42.44 25.32
CA THR A 599 -29.74 -42.12 26.41
C THR A 599 -29.09 -41.87 27.81
N ASN A 600 -29.63 -40.90 28.56
CA ASN A 600 -29.70 -40.67 30.04
C ASN A 600 -28.74 -41.28 31.10
N GLN A 601 -28.15 -40.34 31.86
CA GLN A 601 -28.23 -40.14 33.35
C GLN A 601 -27.46 -41.04 34.35
N GLN A 602 -27.42 -40.53 35.60
CA GLN A 602 -26.79 -41.03 36.85
C GLN A 602 -25.26 -40.80 36.94
N ASN A 603 -24.68 -40.24 38.02
CA ASN A 603 -25.22 -39.62 39.25
C ASN A 603 -24.28 -38.48 39.73
N GLY A 604 -24.82 -37.51 40.47
CA GLY A 604 -24.06 -36.67 41.42
C GLY A 604 -24.44 -37.04 42.87
N PRO A 605 -24.22 -36.18 43.89
CA PRO A 605 -23.49 -34.90 43.91
C PRO A 605 -22.41 -34.84 45.04
N PHE A 606 -21.59 -33.78 45.11
CA PHE A 606 -21.03 -33.30 46.40
C PHE A 606 -20.73 -31.78 46.41
N MET A 607 -20.83 -31.22 47.60
CA MET A 607 -21.06 -29.82 48.00
C MET A 607 -19.91 -28.79 47.83
N ASN A 608 -20.30 -27.50 47.70
CA ASN A 608 -19.82 -26.28 48.42
C ASN A 608 -18.31 -25.87 48.37
N THR A 609 -17.89 -24.59 48.51
CA THR A 609 -18.57 -23.27 48.65
C THR A 609 -17.65 -22.11 48.20
N THR A 610 -18.19 -20.90 48.07
CA THR A 610 -17.48 -19.61 47.87
C THR A 610 -16.79 -19.06 49.13
N GLN A 611 -15.70 -18.26 48.99
CA GLN A 611 -15.55 -16.86 49.50
C GLN A 611 -14.09 -16.29 49.61
N THR A 612 -13.88 -15.11 48.99
CA THR A 612 -13.13 -13.87 49.41
C THR A 612 -11.67 -13.83 49.95
N PHE A 613 -11.12 -12.59 49.89
CA PHE A 613 -9.86 -12.04 50.45
C PHE A 613 -8.52 -12.35 49.70
N GLY A 614 -7.52 -11.45 49.68
CA GLY A 614 -7.43 -10.10 50.27
C GLY A 614 -6.13 -9.31 49.95
N HIS A 615 -5.95 -8.17 50.62
CA HIS A 615 -4.78 -7.25 50.58
C HIS A 615 -3.44 -7.92 51.04
N THR A 616 -2.22 -7.34 50.96
CA THR A 616 -1.73 -5.94 50.73
C THR A 616 -0.41 -5.98 49.89
N GLN A 617 0.67 -5.17 49.94
CA GLN A 617 1.14 -4.06 50.81
C GLN A 617 1.88 -2.91 50.05
N MET A 618 3.19 -2.68 50.26
CA MET A 618 3.93 -1.47 49.86
C MET A 618 5.44 -1.71 49.66
N GLY A 619 6.13 -0.79 48.99
CA GLY A 619 7.57 -0.53 49.13
C GLY A 619 7.95 0.81 48.51
N ALA A 620 8.52 1.75 49.26
CA ALA A 620 8.80 3.11 48.78
C ALA A 620 10.03 3.76 49.44
N SER A 621 10.87 4.42 48.62
CA SER A 621 12.02 5.24 49.00
C SER A 621 12.54 5.98 47.75
N THR A 622 13.15 7.18 47.77
CA THR A 622 13.22 8.26 48.78
C THR A 622 13.57 9.56 48.03
N VAL A 623 13.21 10.74 48.56
CA VAL A 623 13.54 12.06 47.97
C VAL A 623 14.77 12.67 48.66
N PRO A 624 15.72 13.24 47.90
CA PRO A 624 16.01 14.68 48.01
C PRO A 624 16.08 15.37 46.62
N GLY A 625 15.88 16.68 46.48
CA GLY A 625 15.50 17.68 47.49
C GLY A 625 15.97 19.09 47.12
N GLN A 626 15.03 19.95 46.69
CA GLN A 626 15.15 21.41 46.51
C GLN A 626 16.33 21.97 45.68
N GLN A 627 16.00 22.73 44.64
CA GLN A 627 16.31 24.16 44.67
C GLN A 627 15.22 25.00 43.99
N ARG A 628 15.22 26.31 44.28
CA ARG A 628 14.08 27.22 44.12
C ARG A 628 14.61 28.57 43.66
N ASN A 629 14.05 29.15 42.60
CA ASN A 629 14.22 30.57 42.30
C ASN A 629 12.98 31.14 41.61
N GLN A 630 12.52 32.31 42.08
CA GLN A 630 11.43 33.10 41.51
C GLN A 630 11.93 34.54 41.29
N ILE A 631 12.01 34.97 40.02
CA ILE A 631 12.12 36.37 39.56
C ILE A 631 11.44 36.38 38.17
N GLY A 632 10.70 37.38 37.70
CA GLY A 632 10.26 38.67 38.28
C GLY A 632 9.74 39.58 37.14
N TYR A 633 8.89 40.57 37.44
CA TYR A 633 8.19 41.38 36.43
C TYR A 633 9.06 42.47 35.74
N GLY A 634 8.69 42.85 34.50
CA GLY A 634 9.09 44.09 33.80
C GLY A 634 9.28 43.88 32.28
N GLN A 635 8.33 44.20 31.39
CA GLN A 635 7.86 45.51 30.87
C GLN A 635 8.74 46.19 29.79
N THR A 636 8.15 46.37 28.58
CA THR A 636 8.45 47.41 27.55
C THR A 636 9.85 47.38 26.88
N SER A 637 10.06 47.75 25.61
CA SER A 637 9.33 48.70 24.75
C SER A 637 9.53 48.49 23.22
N ASN A 638 8.60 49.06 22.44
CA ASN A 638 8.66 49.58 21.06
C ASN A 638 9.82 49.24 20.09
N LEU A 639 9.46 48.88 18.84
CA LEU A 639 9.81 49.60 17.60
C LEU A 639 8.91 49.07 16.45
N GLN A 640 7.86 49.82 16.11
CA GLN A 640 7.71 50.62 14.86
C GLN A 640 7.60 49.81 13.55
N SER A 641 6.43 49.95 12.92
CA SER A 641 6.10 49.50 11.57
C SER A 641 6.60 50.47 10.49
N TYR A 642 6.84 49.96 9.28
CA TYR A 642 7.00 50.77 8.07
C TYR A 642 6.27 50.11 6.89
N ASN A 643 5.45 50.89 6.19
CA ASN A 643 4.80 50.46 4.95
C ASN A 643 5.76 50.61 3.76
N GLY A 644 5.69 49.69 2.80
CA GLY A 644 6.50 49.72 1.58
C GLY A 644 5.77 49.10 0.39
N VAL A 645 4.85 49.85 -0.22
CA VAL A 645 4.20 49.48 -1.48
C VAL A 645 5.17 49.70 -2.65
N LEU A 646 5.37 48.71 -3.52
CA LEU A 646 5.97 48.92 -4.85
C LEU A 646 5.53 47.88 -5.89
N HIS A 647 5.05 48.41 -7.01
CA HIS A 647 4.45 47.82 -8.21
C HIS A 647 5.02 46.52 -8.81
N LEU A 648 4.12 45.73 -9.41
CA LEU A 648 4.41 44.88 -10.58
C LEU A 648 4.62 45.74 -11.85
N PRO A 649 5.50 45.33 -12.78
CA PRO A 649 5.40 45.66 -14.20
C PRO A 649 4.59 44.59 -14.97
N GLN A 650 3.77 45.01 -15.94
CA GLN A 650 3.13 44.14 -16.93
C GLN A 650 3.94 44.09 -18.22
N GLN A 651 4.01 42.92 -18.87
CA GLN A 651 4.14 42.75 -20.34
C GLN A 651 3.56 41.36 -20.67
N VAL A 652 2.35 41.24 -21.22
CA VAL A 652 1.93 41.49 -22.61
C VAL A 652 2.44 40.41 -23.58
N SER A 653 1.50 39.61 -24.09
CA SER A 653 1.72 38.57 -25.11
C SER A 653 1.65 39.15 -26.52
N SER A 654 2.43 38.61 -27.46
CA SER A 654 2.11 38.66 -28.90
C SER A 654 2.91 37.62 -29.69
N TYR A 655 2.19 36.79 -30.46
CA TYR A 655 2.68 35.77 -31.41
C TYR A 655 3.38 34.53 -30.83
#